data_AF-A0A958R994-F1
#
_entry.id   AF-A0A958R994-F1
#
_cell.length_a   1.000
_cell.length_b   1.000
_cell.length_c   1.000
_cell.angle_alpha   90.00
_cell.angle_beta   90.00
_cell.angle_gamma   90.00
#
_symmetry.space_group_name_H-M   'P 1'
#
loop_
_entity.id
_entity.type
_entity.pdbx_description
1 polymer ?
#
loop_
_entity_poly.entity_id
_entity_poly.type
_entity_poly.pdbx_seq_one_letter_code
_entity_poly.pdbx_strand_id
1 'polypeptide(L)'
;GTVTYEDAGKTLVVAVSADFVNGDSITISDLSFTTFTEVGSDNLDLEIDNAGTVAASDTGSKTINLPASPVTFTGGSGDGYSSAVFGGSNIYTWTGSSDASTWSDQGNWDIGDGSAGDDGYPDDAADKALINATAHSINTGGVLAVGELEISASFSGTVTLGGALTLDDSDVWDGDLRLSAGTLDTSGSNYQINIDGNWTKTGGTFTSQSGTVNFTKASGIQVLASGGTGAGDHFYHLTHSGAGTLLLSAAVVVNGNLTNSAGTLDVDSSGNYAITLGGNFANTATFSAQNGTVTLNGSGTSVISGSNTFYNLTSTTAAKNITFTAGTTQTINANLTLTGTGSNPVVLRSSVDTNKWNITFPNGAQSVTNVDVKDSDANTNTITCTGCVDSGNNNGNWNFVTGASITAPQDGKTVGITPTVIGTGLAGSTVNIKDKDGTTVATTTVDANGNFEVAVSTALAAGVNSLTPFVGASSGTTINLTIVSNPSSAQVPVVTSPESGSRVAGSKPTIVGQTQAGASVSIRAKDTAGNLLLQTVGSGTADGSGNYSITLTTALAAGTNTVVVVVDGVASDEYTLSLTDPFGVVFDSSTNELIEGATVTLYKTGGALAVPGVDIAATDENPQITGADGFYSFLTANNDYYFTIEALGYTYPSTAGSFPAGRTIVTGSKGETFTVAGVIIEMDHPMDSNGLQLLVEKDANKTDVTVGEVVTYTVTIENPSAVSAPNVFLEDRIPAGFKYIPGKAILDGVKISDPSGQRPVSFSVGTIGAGVTKTLKYQLVVGSGVVPGDYTNRAFARFSGGTVISNTANQTVKIVPDAVFDLGLAIGKVFWDRNEDGIQNNADERGLSFIKIVTEDGKVITTDKDGKFSIPAMKPGRHLLRLDERTLPEGSYLTTPKVVIIDVRPGLPLKANFGVNTNAKIIDESLSKVIMDVDRGRPVPRLSVTARCLKLTDQKQKENCPIEFNIHSNYSNFIEKWELEIIEKESGAVIKTFGGDVSTMDDPIYWEDYEKDKHYEHRLTVYGAKGRHDQTRAQKINFDIEDDDDFSVSENHLEQQSIFIGGETIKVRVPQEGSVVKVVRGEKEYASLEPARYNSDTEFTDVILPSGEYKVVRVENGKVSGRQDIKIGDDYLFFVAMGDAKMGYTTTTGNIEPAQPDDSFRDGFYNEGRLAY
;
A
#
# COMPACT_ATOMS: atom_id res chain seq x y z
N GLY A 1 -41.02 58.19 0.19
CA GLY A 1 -41.72 58.35 -1.09
C GLY A 1 -41.26 57.26 -2.03
N THR A 2 -42.18 56.36 -2.40
CA THR A 2 -42.19 55.44 -3.57
C THR A 2 -40.84 54.76 -3.88
N VAL A 3 -40.53 53.58 -3.33
CA VAL A 3 -41.05 52.21 -3.61
C VAL A 3 -40.93 51.81 -5.09
N THR A 4 -40.11 50.78 -5.35
CA THR A 4 -40.52 49.59 -6.12
C THR A 4 -39.72 48.37 -5.70
N TYR A 5 -40.45 47.26 -5.55
CA TYR A 5 -40.09 45.90 -5.18
C TYR A 5 -40.54 44.95 -6.30
N GLU A 6 -39.96 43.75 -6.39
CA GLU A 6 -40.56 42.43 -6.74
C GLU A 6 -39.38 41.44 -6.93
N ASP A 7 -39.15 40.47 -6.05
CA ASP A 7 -39.88 39.22 -5.76
C ASP A 7 -40.08 38.28 -6.93
N ALA A 8 -39.42 37.13 -6.83
CA ALA A 8 -39.78 35.90 -7.53
C ALA A 8 -39.76 34.70 -6.56
N GLY A 9 -40.23 34.92 -5.33
CA GLY A 9 -41.04 33.99 -4.55
C GLY A 9 -40.38 32.69 -4.10
N LYS A 10 -39.60 32.72 -3.01
CA LYS A 10 -39.37 31.51 -2.19
C LYS A 10 -39.34 31.81 -0.69
N THR A 11 -40.24 31.14 0.03
CA THR A 11 -40.31 31.06 1.50
C THR A 11 -39.62 29.76 1.95
N LEU A 12 -38.85 29.81 3.04
CA LEU A 12 -38.40 28.61 3.76
C LEU A 12 -39.61 27.99 4.46
N VAL A 13 -39.99 26.78 4.08
CA VAL A 13 -41.07 26.02 4.72
C VAL A 13 -40.46 24.83 5.44
N VAL A 14 -40.56 24.81 6.77
CA VAL A 14 -40.24 23.64 7.61
C VAL A 14 -41.56 22.98 7.97
N ALA A 15 -41.81 21.79 7.41
CA ALA A 15 -42.99 21.00 7.75
C ALA A 15 -42.62 19.95 8.80
N VAL A 16 -43.27 20.00 9.96
CA VAL A 16 -43.13 19.01 11.04
C VAL A 16 -44.43 18.21 11.13
N SER A 17 -44.33 16.88 11.14
CA SER A 17 -45.50 15.98 11.20
C SER A 17 -45.88 15.55 12.63
N ALA A 18 -45.12 15.97 13.65
CA ALA A 18 -45.39 15.74 15.07
C ALA A 18 -44.57 16.72 15.95
N ASP A 19 -44.95 16.83 17.23
CA ASP A 19 -44.28 17.69 18.22
C ASP A 19 -42.87 17.17 18.57
N PHE A 20 -41.90 18.08 18.75
CA PHE A 20 -40.52 17.75 19.14
C PHE A 20 -40.41 17.35 20.62
N VAL A 21 -39.49 16.44 20.94
CA VAL A 21 -39.18 16.02 22.33
C VAL A 21 -37.76 16.42 22.75
N ASN A 22 -37.52 16.44 24.07
CA ASN A 22 -36.25 16.89 24.65
C ASN A 22 -35.09 15.99 24.17
N GLY A 23 -34.13 16.56 23.44
CA GLY A 23 -33.01 15.85 22.84
C GLY A 23 -33.03 15.80 21.30
N ASP A 24 -34.08 16.29 20.64
CA ASP A 24 -34.11 16.38 19.18
C ASP A 24 -33.22 17.53 18.67
N SER A 25 -32.49 17.30 17.57
CA SER A 25 -31.69 18.31 16.89
C SER A 25 -32.18 18.53 15.46
N ILE A 26 -32.29 19.81 15.07
CA ILE A 26 -32.59 20.23 13.70
C ILE A 26 -31.27 20.68 13.07
N THR A 27 -30.79 19.93 12.08
CA THR A 27 -29.63 20.34 11.29
C THR A 27 -30.12 21.00 10.00
N ILE A 28 -29.89 22.30 9.85
CA ILE A 28 -30.06 23.00 8.57
C ILE A 28 -28.69 23.01 7.89
N SER A 29 -28.49 22.10 6.94
CA SER A 29 -27.29 22.07 6.12
C SER A 29 -27.47 22.90 4.85
N ASP A 30 -26.46 23.70 4.52
CA ASP A 30 -26.26 24.47 3.29
C ASP A 30 -27.12 25.73 3.08
N LEU A 31 -26.94 26.75 3.93
CA LEU A 31 -27.29 28.13 3.59
C LEU A 31 -26.02 28.94 3.33
N SER A 32 -25.82 29.34 2.07
CA SER A 32 -24.75 30.27 1.68
C SER A 32 -25.34 31.63 1.32
N PHE A 33 -24.86 32.69 1.96
CA PHE A 33 -25.12 34.07 1.59
C PHE A 33 -23.78 34.74 1.32
N THR A 34 -23.63 35.37 0.16
CA THR A 34 -22.38 36.06 -0.18
C THR A 34 -22.31 37.48 0.39
N THR A 35 -23.44 38.11 0.68
CA THR A 35 -23.51 39.40 1.39
C THR A 35 -24.86 39.53 2.11
N PHE A 36 -24.82 40.05 3.34
CA PHE A 36 -26.00 40.49 4.09
C PHE A 36 -25.86 41.99 4.32
N THR A 37 -26.89 42.76 4.02
CA THR A 37 -26.90 44.20 4.29
C THR A 37 -28.30 44.58 4.73
N GLU A 38 -28.44 44.95 6.00
CA GLU A 38 -29.69 45.42 6.56
C GLU A 38 -29.96 46.85 6.07
N VAL A 39 -31.19 47.10 5.61
CA VAL A 39 -31.68 48.44 5.26
C VAL A 39 -33.03 48.63 5.94
N GLY A 40 -33.01 49.10 7.18
CA GLY A 40 -34.22 49.48 7.93
C GLY A 40 -34.14 49.12 9.41
N SER A 41 -34.58 50.04 10.26
CA SER A 41 -34.52 49.98 11.72
C SER A 41 -35.71 49.25 12.34
N ASP A 42 -35.98 48.01 11.93
CA ASP A 42 -36.99 47.17 12.59
C ASP A 42 -36.36 45.86 13.06
N ASN A 43 -36.45 45.61 14.37
CA ASN A 43 -36.00 44.38 15.00
C ASN A 43 -36.80 43.18 14.46
N LEU A 44 -36.12 42.05 14.31
CA LEU A 44 -36.77 40.76 14.14
C LEU A 44 -37.41 40.36 15.50
N ASP A 45 -38.68 40.69 15.70
CA ASP A 45 -39.43 40.23 16.87
C ASP A 45 -39.89 38.78 16.69
N LEU A 46 -39.65 37.96 17.72
CA LEU A 46 -40.28 36.66 17.88
C LEU A 46 -41.62 36.88 18.59
N GLU A 47 -42.70 36.91 17.82
CA GLU A 47 -44.07 36.99 18.35
C GLU A 47 -44.51 35.61 18.87
N ILE A 48 -44.73 35.51 20.19
CA ILE A 48 -45.41 34.37 20.81
C ILE A 48 -46.91 34.71 20.84
N ASP A 49 -47.69 34.07 19.98
CA ASP A 49 -49.14 34.23 19.98
C ASP A 49 -49.79 33.22 20.95
N ASN A 50 -50.65 33.74 21.84
CA ASN A 50 -51.37 33.10 22.97
C ASN A 50 -50.64 32.90 24.30
N ALA A 51 -50.83 33.90 25.17
CA ALA A 51 -50.66 33.81 26.62
C ALA A 51 -51.59 32.75 27.27
N GLY A 52 -51.01 31.84 28.03
CA GLY A 52 -51.71 30.90 28.90
C GLY A 52 -50.81 30.41 30.06
N THR A 53 -50.79 31.18 31.15
CA THR A 53 -50.36 30.82 32.52
C THR A 53 -49.57 29.51 32.72
N VAL A 54 -48.23 29.56 32.71
CA VAL A 54 -47.32 28.97 33.73
C VAL A 54 -45.99 29.74 33.67
N ALA A 55 -45.42 30.11 34.83
CA ALA A 55 -44.17 30.83 34.94
C ALA A 55 -42.95 29.99 34.52
N ALA A 56 -42.11 30.54 33.66
CA ALA A 56 -40.72 30.13 33.47
C ALA A 56 -39.86 31.40 33.49
N SER A 57 -39.02 31.53 34.51
CA SER A 57 -38.03 32.60 34.64
C SER A 57 -36.81 32.27 33.79
N ASP A 58 -36.41 33.17 32.90
CA ASP A 58 -35.04 33.22 32.40
C ASP A 58 -34.41 34.55 32.83
N THR A 59 -33.28 34.44 33.52
CA THR A 59 -32.52 35.49 34.21
C THR A 59 -31.28 35.92 33.41
N GLY A 60 -31.30 35.78 32.08
CA GLY A 60 -30.19 36.19 31.22
C GLY A 60 -30.22 37.69 30.88
N SER A 61 -29.27 38.46 31.41
CA SER A 61 -28.88 39.76 30.81
C SER A 61 -28.40 39.53 29.38
N LYS A 62 -28.89 40.31 28.41
CA LYS A 62 -28.40 40.32 27.03
C LYS A 62 -27.65 41.63 26.76
N THR A 63 -26.34 41.55 26.60
CA THR A 63 -25.48 42.67 26.19
C THR A 63 -25.62 42.92 24.68
N ILE A 64 -25.90 44.16 24.30
CA ILE A 64 -25.92 44.62 22.91
C ILE A 64 -24.50 45.07 22.54
N ASN A 65 -23.87 44.41 21.56
CA ASN A 65 -22.58 44.85 21.02
C ASN A 65 -22.81 45.92 19.94
N LEU A 66 -22.36 47.15 20.20
CA LEU A 66 -22.20 48.18 19.16
C LEU A 66 -20.84 47.99 18.45
N PRO A 67 -20.77 48.01 17.11
CA PRO A 67 -19.50 48.02 16.40
C PRO A 67 -18.83 49.39 16.52
N ALA A 68 -17.55 49.37 16.90
CA ALA A 68 -16.72 50.55 17.10
C ALA A 68 -16.37 51.26 15.77
N SER A 69 -16.97 52.43 15.53
CA SER A 69 -16.35 53.59 14.85
C SER A 69 -17.21 54.86 15.11
N PRO A 70 -16.60 56.05 15.23
CA PRO A 70 -17.22 57.19 15.90
C PRO A 70 -18.24 57.91 15.01
N VAL A 71 -19.46 58.11 15.53
CA VAL A 71 -20.45 59.03 14.96
C VAL A 71 -20.18 60.43 15.50
N THR A 72 -19.89 61.38 14.62
CA THR A 72 -19.80 62.81 14.95
C THR A 72 -21.17 63.46 14.78
N PHE A 73 -21.69 64.11 15.82
CA PHE A 73 -22.86 64.97 15.72
C PHE A 73 -22.42 66.43 15.58
N THR A 74 -22.92 67.12 14.56
CA THR A 74 -22.82 68.58 14.44
C THR A 74 -24.18 69.18 14.74
N GLY A 75 -24.32 69.77 15.92
CA GLY A 75 -25.54 70.45 16.36
C GLY A 75 -25.50 71.94 16.01
N GLY A 76 -26.43 72.37 15.15
CA GLY A 76 -26.75 73.77 14.90
C GLY A 76 -27.74 74.32 15.93
N SER A 77 -27.68 75.62 16.16
CA SER A 77 -28.29 76.41 17.23
C SER A 77 -29.71 76.95 16.95
N GLY A 78 -30.44 77.23 18.04
CA GLY A 78 -31.75 77.93 18.11
C GLY A 78 -32.79 77.06 18.84
N ASP A 79 -33.64 77.49 19.78
CA ASP A 79 -34.06 78.81 20.26
C ASP A 79 -34.80 78.61 21.61
N GLY A 80 -34.80 79.65 22.46
CA GLY A 80 -35.10 79.54 23.89
C GLY A 80 -36.56 79.36 24.30
N TYR A 81 -36.76 78.43 25.24
CA TYR A 81 -37.67 78.55 26.39
C TYR A 81 -36.95 77.99 27.63
N SER A 82 -36.97 78.75 28.72
CA SER A 82 -36.34 78.42 30.00
C SER A 82 -37.25 77.61 30.92
N SER A 83 -36.60 76.75 31.73
CA SER A 83 -37.00 76.26 33.07
C SER A 83 -37.64 74.87 33.16
N ALA A 84 -36.80 73.83 33.33
CA ALA A 84 -36.83 72.86 34.45
C ALA A 84 -35.66 71.85 34.34
N VAL A 85 -34.64 72.04 35.19
CA VAL A 85 -33.81 71.08 35.99
C VAL A 85 -33.59 69.63 35.48
N PHE A 86 -32.32 69.17 35.64
CA PHE A 86 -31.62 67.93 35.22
C PHE A 86 -30.99 68.06 33.81
N GLY A 87 -29.85 68.73 33.61
CA GLY A 87 -28.51 68.50 34.19
C GLY A 87 -27.82 67.42 33.35
N GLY A 88 -27.13 67.76 32.24
CA GLY A 88 -25.70 68.11 32.24
C GLY A 88 -24.89 66.81 32.18
N SER A 89 -24.09 66.59 31.14
CA SER A 89 -23.30 65.36 31.03
C SER A 89 -22.25 65.34 32.15
N ASN A 90 -22.49 64.61 33.25
CA ASN A 90 -21.54 64.46 34.38
C ASN A 90 -20.32 63.58 34.01
N ILE A 91 -19.79 63.77 32.80
CA ILE A 91 -18.65 63.04 32.26
C ILE A 91 -17.50 64.04 32.18
N TYR A 92 -16.54 63.93 33.09
CA TYR A 92 -15.36 64.77 33.14
C TYR A 92 -14.22 64.10 32.38
N THR A 93 -13.76 64.73 31.31
CA THR A 93 -12.65 64.23 30.49
C THR A 93 -11.35 64.91 30.89
N TRP A 94 -10.32 64.13 31.22
CA TRP A 94 -9.00 64.67 31.56
C TRP A 94 -8.28 65.24 30.33
N THR A 95 -7.99 66.54 30.35
CA THR A 95 -7.24 67.26 29.33
C THR A 95 -5.79 67.56 29.75
N GLY A 96 -5.52 67.72 31.05
CA GLY A 96 -4.19 68.03 31.58
C GLY A 96 -3.68 69.45 31.28
N SER A 97 -4.59 70.40 31.03
CA SER A 97 -4.27 71.73 30.46
C SER A 97 -3.63 72.74 31.43
N SER A 98 -3.81 72.60 32.76
CA SER A 98 -3.33 73.56 33.78
C SER A 98 -2.15 73.06 34.61
N ASP A 99 -2.23 71.82 35.10
CA ASP A 99 -1.16 71.08 35.79
C ASP A 99 -1.38 69.59 35.50
N ALA A 100 -0.59 69.03 34.60
CA ALA A 100 -0.65 67.65 34.12
C ALA A 100 -0.67 66.54 35.20
N SER A 101 -0.58 66.88 36.50
CA SER A 101 -0.46 65.93 37.61
C SER A 101 -1.50 65.97 38.73
N THR A 102 -2.34 67.01 38.86
CA THR A 102 -3.20 67.17 40.06
C THR A 102 -4.69 66.93 39.75
N TRP A 103 -5.30 65.89 40.34
CA TRP A 103 -6.71 65.52 40.09
C TRP A 103 -7.72 66.62 40.45
N SER A 104 -7.54 67.31 41.59
CA SER A 104 -8.46 68.34 42.07
C SER A 104 -8.30 69.71 41.38
N ASP A 105 -7.38 69.84 40.44
CA ASP A 105 -7.24 71.05 39.64
C ASP A 105 -8.27 71.03 38.51
N GLN A 106 -9.27 71.90 38.62
CA GLN A 106 -10.38 72.03 37.68
C GLN A 106 -9.92 72.35 36.26
N GLY A 107 -8.76 73.01 36.12
CA GLY A 107 -8.20 73.33 34.80
C GLY A 107 -7.77 72.12 33.97
N ASN A 108 -7.73 70.94 34.57
CA ASN A 108 -7.39 69.68 33.90
C ASN A 108 -8.59 68.90 33.36
N TRP A 109 -9.83 69.35 33.59
CA TRP A 109 -11.04 68.62 33.22
C TRP A 109 -11.94 69.42 32.28
N ASP A 110 -12.65 68.71 31.40
CA ASP A 110 -13.61 69.24 30.42
C ASP A 110 -14.90 68.38 30.47
N ILE A 111 -16.08 69.02 30.60
CA ILE A 111 -17.39 68.34 30.64
C ILE A 111 -18.04 68.20 29.26
N GLY A 112 -17.32 68.51 28.18
CA GLY A 112 -17.75 68.36 26.80
C GLY A 112 -18.63 69.50 26.28
N ASP A 113 -18.61 70.67 26.92
CA ASP A 113 -19.35 71.86 26.45
C ASP A 113 -18.61 72.68 25.36
N GLY A 114 -17.38 72.25 25.04
CA GLY A 114 -16.50 72.90 24.05
C GLY A 114 -15.56 73.95 24.64
N SER A 115 -15.58 74.16 25.95
CA SER A 115 -14.66 75.01 26.70
C SER A 115 -13.48 74.19 27.20
N ALA A 116 -12.25 74.57 26.85
CA ALA A 116 -11.07 73.86 27.33
C ALA A 116 -10.76 74.25 28.79
N GLY A 117 -10.97 73.33 29.74
CA GLY A 117 -10.31 73.33 31.06
C GLY A 117 -10.78 74.37 32.07
N ASP A 118 -12.07 74.50 32.37
CA ASP A 118 -12.57 75.31 33.53
C ASP A 118 -13.93 74.85 34.09
N ASP A 119 -14.21 73.54 34.14
CA ASP A 119 -15.58 73.02 34.35
C ASP A 119 -15.80 72.22 35.66
N GLY A 120 -14.89 72.28 36.62
CA GLY A 120 -14.93 71.46 37.84
C GLY A 120 -14.00 70.25 37.77
N TYR A 121 -14.11 69.30 38.71
CA TYR A 121 -13.39 68.03 38.68
C TYR A 121 -14.29 66.92 39.26
N PRO A 122 -14.15 65.66 38.82
CA PRO A 122 -14.99 64.56 39.30
C PRO A 122 -14.63 64.22 40.74
N ASP A 123 -15.60 64.32 41.64
CA ASP A 123 -15.39 64.22 43.09
C ASP A 123 -16.51 63.58 43.91
N ASP A 124 -17.65 63.27 43.27
CA ASP A 124 -18.71 62.49 43.89
C ASP A 124 -19.28 61.37 42.98
N ALA A 125 -20.13 60.53 43.57
CA ALA A 125 -20.70 59.36 42.90
C ALA A 125 -21.57 59.69 41.67
N ALA A 126 -22.02 60.94 41.50
CA ALA A 126 -22.76 61.35 40.31
C ALA A 126 -21.85 61.61 39.09
N ASP A 127 -20.53 61.60 39.29
CA ASP A 127 -19.54 61.93 38.26
C ASP A 127 -18.89 60.70 37.62
N LYS A 128 -18.69 60.75 36.30
CA LYS A 128 -17.82 59.83 35.54
C LYS A 128 -16.50 60.51 35.22
N ALA A 129 -15.39 59.88 35.60
CA ALA A 129 -14.04 60.33 35.24
C ALA A 129 -13.52 59.56 34.01
N LEU A 130 -13.33 60.26 32.89
CA LEU A 130 -12.75 59.72 31.66
C LEU A 130 -11.32 60.25 31.46
N ILE A 131 -10.32 59.38 31.60
CA ILE A 131 -8.92 59.71 31.34
C ILE A 131 -8.60 59.38 29.87
N ASN A 132 -8.56 60.41 29.02
CA ASN A 132 -8.37 60.28 27.57
C ASN A 132 -7.32 61.25 27.02
N ALA A 133 -6.10 61.14 27.52
CA ALA A 133 -4.98 62.00 27.14
C ALA A 133 -3.68 61.20 26.93
N THR A 134 -2.82 61.64 26.01
CA THR A 134 -1.50 61.01 25.81
C THR A 134 -0.50 61.43 26.89
N ALA A 135 0.11 60.47 27.58
CA ALA A 135 1.28 60.57 28.48
C ALA A 135 1.23 61.61 29.65
N HIS A 136 0.48 61.31 30.72
CA HIS A 136 0.40 62.16 31.94
C HIS A 136 0.55 61.34 33.24
N SER A 137 1.14 61.91 34.28
CA SER A 137 1.20 61.28 35.62
C SER A 137 0.22 61.96 36.55
N ILE A 138 -0.94 61.35 36.77
CA ILE A 138 -2.05 61.92 37.55
C ILE A 138 -1.98 61.40 38.99
N ASN A 139 -2.07 62.30 39.98
CA ASN A 139 -2.19 61.96 41.39
C ASN A 139 -3.56 62.42 41.92
N THR A 140 -4.31 61.50 42.54
CA THR A 140 -5.65 61.81 43.08
C THR A 140 -5.62 62.70 44.33
N GLY A 141 -4.46 62.87 44.98
CA GLY A 141 -4.24 63.78 46.12
C GLY A 141 -4.83 63.32 47.46
N GLY A 142 -5.92 62.55 47.45
CA GLY A 142 -6.61 62.05 48.63
C GLY A 142 -7.66 60.97 48.32
N VAL A 143 -8.60 60.79 49.24
CA VAL A 143 -9.76 59.89 49.06
C VAL A 143 -10.62 60.40 47.91
N LEU A 144 -11.00 59.50 47.02
CA LEU A 144 -11.78 59.81 45.82
C LEU A 144 -13.01 58.90 45.77
N ALA A 145 -14.18 59.49 45.53
CA ALA A 145 -15.42 58.78 45.28
C ALA A 145 -15.98 59.27 43.95
N VAL A 146 -16.21 58.38 42.99
CA VAL A 146 -16.80 58.71 41.68
C VAL A 146 -17.79 57.63 41.26
N GLY A 147 -18.69 57.91 40.33
CA GLY A 147 -19.66 56.95 39.79
C GLY A 147 -19.07 55.99 38.78
N GLU A 148 -18.06 56.41 38.02
CA GLU A 148 -17.34 55.54 37.08
C GLU A 148 -15.91 56.08 36.85
N LEU A 149 -14.95 55.18 36.71
CA LEU A 149 -13.59 55.51 36.26
C LEU A 149 -13.24 54.76 34.98
N GLU A 150 -13.00 55.51 33.91
CA GLU A 150 -12.57 54.99 32.62
C GLU A 150 -11.20 55.55 32.23
N ILE A 151 -10.19 54.68 32.18
CA ILE A 151 -8.88 54.97 31.60
C ILE A 151 -8.88 54.42 30.17
N SER A 152 -9.01 55.33 29.21
CA SER A 152 -9.20 54.98 27.81
C SER A 152 -7.92 54.46 27.14
N ALA A 153 -8.06 53.89 25.95
CA ALA A 153 -6.95 53.35 25.16
C ALA A 153 -5.91 54.41 24.73
N SER A 154 -6.28 55.70 24.73
CA SER A 154 -5.37 56.81 24.39
C SER A 154 -4.40 57.15 25.52
N PHE A 155 -4.66 56.68 26.74
CA PHE A 155 -3.83 57.00 27.89
C PHE A 155 -2.57 56.13 27.96
N SER A 156 -1.43 56.77 28.18
CA SER A 156 -0.13 56.07 28.23
C SER A 156 0.69 56.40 29.48
N GLY A 157 0.12 57.14 30.43
CA GLY A 157 0.79 57.54 31.66
C GLY A 157 0.38 56.71 32.87
N THR A 158 0.46 57.29 34.07
CA THR A 158 0.11 56.61 35.34
C THR A 158 -0.90 57.43 36.13
N VAL A 159 -1.97 56.79 36.58
CA VAL A 159 -2.87 57.29 37.63
C VAL A 159 -2.43 56.67 38.95
N THR A 160 -1.86 57.48 39.85
CA THR A 160 -1.44 57.06 41.19
C THR A 160 -2.46 57.53 42.22
N LEU A 161 -2.99 56.59 43.00
CA LEU A 161 -3.93 56.93 44.07
C LEU A 161 -3.23 57.67 45.22
N GLY A 162 -3.79 58.80 45.63
CA GLY A 162 -3.42 59.58 46.82
C GLY A 162 -4.21 59.19 48.08
N GLY A 163 -5.25 58.36 47.93
CA GLY A 163 -6.11 57.83 48.99
C GLY A 163 -6.98 56.68 48.47
N ALA A 164 -7.92 56.18 49.27
CA ALA A 164 -8.84 55.13 48.83
C ALA A 164 -9.73 55.62 47.68
N LEU A 165 -9.95 54.77 46.67
CA LEU A 165 -10.88 55.01 45.56
C LEU A 165 -12.18 54.23 45.83
N THR A 166 -13.33 54.89 45.72
CA THR A 166 -14.64 54.25 45.77
C THR A 166 -15.39 54.55 44.49
N LEU A 167 -15.86 53.48 43.83
CA LEU A 167 -16.72 53.55 42.66
C LEU A 167 -18.11 53.09 43.09
N ASP A 168 -19.03 54.05 43.21
CA ASP A 168 -20.34 53.85 43.82
C ASP A 168 -21.45 53.93 42.77
N ASP A 169 -22.48 53.10 42.93
CA ASP A 169 -23.66 53.10 42.05
C ASP A 169 -24.62 54.21 42.50
N SER A 170 -24.72 55.28 41.71
CA SER A 170 -25.46 56.49 42.05
C SER A 170 -26.82 56.62 41.34
N ASP A 171 -27.39 55.50 40.87
CA ASP A 171 -28.53 55.43 39.94
C ASP A 171 -28.24 55.99 38.53
N VAL A 172 -27.19 56.81 38.36
CA VAL A 172 -26.77 57.43 37.09
C VAL A 172 -25.61 56.66 36.44
N TRP A 173 -24.66 56.19 37.26
CA TRP A 173 -23.49 55.43 36.82
C TRP A 173 -23.41 54.12 37.59
N ASP A 174 -22.97 53.07 36.91
CA ASP A 174 -23.01 51.69 37.43
C ASP A 174 -21.90 51.36 38.44
N GLY A 175 -21.02 52.30 38.82
CA GLY A 175 -19.87 52.04 39.70
C GLY A 175 -18.68 51.35 39.01
N ASP A 176 -18.59 51.42 37.68
CA ASP A 176 -17.64 50.63 36.88
C ASP A 176 -16.19 51.15 36.92
N LEU A 177 -15.22 50.22 36.85
CA LEU A 177 -13.81 50.50 36.55
C LEU A 177 -13.42 49.90 35.21
N ARG A 178 -12.95 50.76 34.28
CA ARG A 178 -12.46 50.36 32.96
C ARG A 178 -11.01 50.80 32.76
N LEU A 179 -10.10 49.86 32.54
CA LEU A 179 -8.68 50.10 32.24
C LEU A 179 -8.31 49.55 30.85
N SER A 180 -8.19 50.45 29.88
CA SER A 180 -7.86 50.09 28.49
C SER A 180 -6.39 50.32 28.13
N ALA A 181 -5.70 51.26 28.77
CA ALA A 181 -4.27 51.52 28.57
C ALA A 181 -3.64 52.26 29.78
N GLY A 182 -2.34 52.57 29.72
CA GLY A 182 -1.61 53.24 30.81
C GLY A 182 -1.47 52.39 32.09
N THR A 183 -1.19 53.04 33.22
CA THR A 183 -1.01 52.38 34.52
C THR A 183 -1.97 52.93 35.57
N LEU A 184 -2.65 52.05 36.31
CA LEU A 184 -3.34 52.39 37.56
C LEU A 184 -2.54 51.83 38.74
N ASP A 185 -2.05 52.69 39.62
CA ASP A 185 -1.18 52.34 40.76
C ASP A 185 -1.86 52.67 42.08
N THR A 186 -2.03 51.67 42.95
CA THR A 186 -2.55 51.84 44.32
C THR A 186 -1.59 52.58 45.26
N SER A 187 -0.44 53.01 44.74
CA SER A 187 0.69 53.65 45.42
C SER A 187 1.43 52.74 46.39
N GLY A 188 2.62 53.18 46.82
CA GLY A 188 3.41 52.52 47.87
C GLY A 188 2.70 52.44 49.23
N SER A 189 1.61 53.20 49.40
CA SER A 189 0.75 53.15 50.59
C SER A 189 -0.37 52.11 50.49
N ASN A 190 -0.49 51.37 49.37
CA ASN A 190 -1.42 50.25 49.20
C ASN A 190 -2.90 50.62 49.39
N TYR A 191 -3.32 51.75 48.81
CA TYR A 191 -4.70 52.23 48.96
C TYR A 191 -5.72 51.25 48.38
N GLN A 192 -6.86 51.15 49.06
CA GLN A 192 -7.96 50.26 48.68
C GLN A 192 -8.79 50.86 47.53
N ILE A 193 -9.26 49.98 46.65
CA ILE A 193 -10.25 50.30 45.62
C ILE A 193 -11.54 49.57 45.97
N ASN A 194 -12.62 50.29 46.25
CA ASN A 194 -13.97 49.75 46.43
C ASN A 194 -14.76 49.93 45.14
N ILE A 195 -15.48 48.90 44.71
CA ILE A 195 -16.18 48.88 43.43
C ILE A 195 -17.56 48.31 43.65
N ASP A 196 -18.60 49.05 43.28
CA ASP A 196 -19.98 48.57 43.23
C ASP A 196 -20.37 48.04 41.84
N GLY A 197 -19.72 48.54 40.78
CA GLY A 197 -19.86 48.07 39.39
C GLY A 197 -18.85 47.02 38.96
N ASN A 198 -18.68 46.87 37.65
CA ASN A 198 -17.83 45.86 37.04
C ASN A 198 -16.36 46.28 37.01
N TRP A 199 -15.47 45.30 37.03
CA TRP A 199 -14.05 45.50 36.74
C TRP A 199 -13.73 44.97 35.35
N THR A 200 -13.24 45.85 34.48
CA THR A 200 -12.80 45.48 33.13
C THR A 200 -11.42 46.06 32.83
N LYS A 201 -10.46 45.20 32.54
CA LYS A 201 -9.12 45.55 32.04
C LYS A 201 -8.89 44.90 30.69
N THR A 202 -8.97 45.71 29.62
CA THR A 202 -8.71 45.28 28.23
C THR A 202 -7.26 45.57 27.80
N GLY A 203 -6.53 46.41 28.55
CA GLY A 203 -5.12 46.72 28.33
C GLY A 203 -4.47 47.41 29.53
N GLY A 204 -3.33 48.07 29.34
CA GLY A 204 -2.61 48.78 30.42
C GLY A 204 -1.98 47.88 31.50
N THR A 205 -1.61 48.47 32.64
CA THR A 205 -0.97 47.83 33.80
C THR A 205 -1.72 48.21 35.08
N PHE A 206 -2.15 47.22 35.86
CA PHE A 206 -2.62 47.45 37.22
C PHE A 206 -1.50 47.13 38.21
N THR A 207 -0.98 48.16 38.87
CA THR A 207 0.05 48.03 39.91
C THR A 207 -0.64 47.96 41.26
N SER A 208 -0.98 46.74 41.67
CA SER A 208 -1.70 46.46 42.92
C SER A 208 -0.83 46.58 44.18
N GLN A 209 0.50 46.58 44.04
CA GLN A 209 1.45 46.54 45.16
C GLN A 209 1.09 45.48 46.21
N SER A 210 0.73 45.89 47.42
CA SER A 210 0.11 45.04 48.44
C SER A 210 -1.30 45.50 48.84
N GLY A 211 -1.97 46.27 47.96
CA GLY A 211 -3.30 46.82 48.14
C GLY A 211 -4.43 45.81 47.94
N THR A 212 -5.65 46.26 48.27
CA THR A 212 -6.88 45.47 48.22
C THR A 212 -7.85 46.05 47.21
N VAL A 213 -8.37 45.20 46.33
CA VAL A 213 -9.57 45.51 45.54
C VAL A 213 -10.76 44.82 46.21
N ASN A 214 -11.79 45.61 46.53
CA ASN A 214 -12.98 45.17 47.25
C ASN A 214 -14.24 45.38 46.41
N PHE A 215 -14.93 44.29 46.15
CA PHE A 215 -16.19 44.23 45.42
C PHE A 215 -17.36 44.31 46.41
N THR A 216 -18.15 45.39 46.31
CA THR A 216 -19.10 45.81 47.37
C THR A 216 -20.57 45.67 47.00
N LYS A 217 -20.89 45.24 45.76
CA LYS A 217 -22.26 45.29 45.24
C LYS A 217 -23.29 44.65 46.18
N ALA A 218 -24.28 45.44 46.59
CA ALA A 218 -25.27 45.00 47.57
C ALA A 218 -26.23 43.94 47.02
N SER A 219 -26.55 43.98 45.72
CA SER A 219 -27.45 43.01 45.07
C SER A 219 -27.20 42.91 43.56
N GLY A 220 -27.64 41.83 42.93
CA GLY A 220 -27.41 41.59 41.50
C GLY A 220 -26.03 41.03 41.19
N ILE A 221 -25.62 41.12 39.91
CA ILE A 221 -24.35 40.57 39.43
C ILE A 221 -23.32 41.69 39.25
N GLN A 222 -22.11 41.41 39.71
CA GLN A 222 -20.91 42.22 39.54
C GLN A 222 -19.88 41.39 38.78
N VAL A 223 -19.44 41.86 37.61
CA VAL A 223 -18.57 41.09 36.72
C VAL A 223 -17.11 41.47 36.94
N LEU A 224 -16.28 40.48 37.27
CA LEU A 224 -14.83 40.56 37.21
C LEU A 224 -14.35 39.99 35.87
N ALA A 225 -14.24 40.86 34.87
CA ALA A 225 -13.95 40.47 33.49
C ALA A 225 -12.46 40.21 33.21
N SER A 226 -11.58 40.47 34.18
CA SER A 226 -10.12 40.38 33.99
C SER A 226 -9.39 40.40 35.32
N GLY A 227 -8.36 39.57 35.47
CA GLY A 227 -7.49 39.54 36.66
C GLY A 227 -6.35 38.52 36.59
N GLY A 228 -5.96 38.13 35.37
CA GLY A 228 -5.30 36.85 35.03
C GLY A 228 -3.81 36.93 34.70
N THR A 229 -3.32 36.02 33.85
CA THR A 229 -1.88 35.73 33.67
C THR A 229 -1.13 36.76 32.82
N GLY A 230 -0.41 37.68 33.47
CA GLY A 230 0.48 38.65 32.83
C GLY A 230 1.06 39.63 33.86
N ALA A 231 2.25 40.17 33.61
CA ALA A 231 2.84 41.17 34.51
C ALA A 231 1.96 42.42 34.52
N GLY A 232 1.36 42.75 35.67
CA GLY A 232 0.43 43.88 35.81
C GLY A 232 -1.05 43.51 35.65
N ASP A 233 -1.39 42.22 35.58
CA ASP A 233 -2.78 41.74 35.50
C ASP A 233 -3.28 41.12 36.81
N HIS A 234 -2.41 40.95 37.81
CA HIS A 234 -2.72 40.25 39.06
C HIS A 234 -3.25 41.19 40.15
N PHE A 235 -4.18 40.70 40.95
CA PHE A 235 -4.53 41.32 42.23
C PHE A 235 -3.52 40.91 43.30
N TYR A 236 -3.32 41.77 44.31
CA TYR A 236 -2.62 41.35 45.52
C TYR A 236 -3.60 40.82 46.56
N HIS A 237 -4.47 41.67 47.12
CA HIS A 237 -5.63 41.22 47.89
C HIS A 237 -6.92 41.42 47.09
N LEU A 238 -7.80 40.43 47.12
CA LEU A 238 -9.13 40.48 46.51
C LEU A 238 -10.18 40.21 47.59
N THR A 239 -11.12 41.12 47.75
CA THR A 239 -12.22 40.97 48.72
C THR A 239 -13.56 41.09 48.01
N HIS A 240 -14.51 40.24 48.36
CA HIS A 240 -15.92 40.37 48.03
C HIS A 240 -16.67 40.52 49.36
N SER A 241 -17.13 41.74 49.62
CA SER A 241 -17.88 42.10 50.83
C SER A 241 -19.33 42.48 50.55
N GLY A 242 -19.72 42.56 49.28
CA GLY A 242 -21.09 42.78 48.83
C GLY A 242 -21.99 41.57 49.09
N ALA A 243 -23.30 41.80 49.20
CA ALA A 243 -24.28 40.71 49.34
C ALA A 243 -24.74 40.14 47.99
N GLY A 244 -24.36 40.76 46.86
CA GLY A 244 -24.62 40.29 45.50
C GLY A 244 -23.75 39.11 45.06
N THR A 245 -23.70 38.89 43.75
CA THR A 245 -22.86 37.87 43.11
C THR A 245 -21.65 38.51 42.45
N LEU A 246 -20.44 38.16 42.87
CA LEU A 246 -19.22 38.43 42.13
C LEU A 246 -18.98 37.29 41.12
N LEU A 247 -19.26 37.58 39.85
CA LEU A 247 -19.12 36.64 38.74
C LEU A 247 -17.72 36.78 38.12
N LEU A 248 -16.93 35.71 38.20
CA LEU A 248 -15.63 35.62 37.53
C LEU A 248 -15.85 35.22 36.08
N SER A 249 -15.68 36.16 35.14
CA SER A 249 -15.77 35.89 33.70
C SER A 249 -14.38 35.84 33.02
N ALA A 250 -13.32 35.67 33.83
CA ALA A 250 -11.95 35.45 33.40
C ALA A 250 -11.16 34.72 34.51
N ALA A 251 -10.00 34.14 34.16
CA ALA A 251 -9.08 33.58 35.15
C ALA A 251 -8.50 34.69 36.04
N VAL A 252 -8.36 34.41 37.34
CA VAL A 252 -7.91 35.38 38.34
C VAL A 252 -6.67 34.87 39.07
N VAL A 253 -5.66 35.73 39.19
CA VAL A 253 -4.44 35.49 39.99
C VAL A 253 -4.42 36.49 41.14
N VAL A 254 -4.31 35.97 42.36
CA VAL A 254 -4.26 36.74 43.60
C VAL A 254 -2.99 36.37 44.36
N ASN A 255 -2.03 37.29 44.45
CA ASN A 255 -0.74 37.01 45.10
C ASN A 255 -0.85 36.90 46.63
N GLY A 256 -1.77 37.65 47.23
CA GLY A 256 -2.08 37.67 48.65
C GLY A 256 -3.33 36.85 48.95
N ASN A 257 -4.34 37.47 49.55
CA ASN A 257 -5.53 36.79 50.07
C ASN A 257 -6.74 37.02 49.16
N LEU A 258 -7.54 35.98 48.95
CA LEU A 258 -8.88 36.07 48.39
C LEU A 258 -9.88 35.88 49.53
N THR A 259 -10.72 36.88 49.77
CA THR A 259 -11.71 36.88 50.85
C THR A 259 -13.12 37.04 50.28
N ASN A 260 -14.00 36.10 50.58
CA ASN A 260 -15.43 36.19 50.30
C ASN A 260 -16.19 36.22 51.64
N SER A 261 -16.57 37.42 52.08
CA SER A 261 -17.18 37.64 53.40
C SER A 261 -18.70 37.74 53.36
N ALA A 262 -19.30 38.05 52.20
CA ALA A 262 -20.73 38.11 51.98
C ALA A 262 -21.08 37.69 50.53
N GLY A 263 -22.36 37.44 50.25
CA GLY A 263 -22.84 37.16 48.90
C GLY A 263 -22.36 35.83 48.29
N THR A 264 -22.29 35.79 46.96
CA THR A 264 -21.85 34.61 46.19
C THR A 264 -20.63 34.95 45.34
N LEU A 265 -19.53 34.22 45.54
CA LEU A 265 -18.42 34.18 44.59
C LEU A 265 -18.70 33.07 43.58
N ASP A 266 -18.95 33.42 42.32
CA ASP A 266 -19.33 32.47 41.27
C ASP A 266 -18.28 32.44 40.16
N VAL A 267 -17.76 31.26 39.85
CA VAL A 267 -16.93 31.03 38.66
C VAL A 267 -17.88 30.85 37.49
N ASP A 268 -17.86 31.71 36.47
CA ASP A 268 -18.82 31.58 35.38
C ASP A 268 -18.76 30.19 34.71
N SER A 269 -19.93 29.54 34.63
CA SER A 269 -20.13 28.20 34.05
C SER A 269 -19.73 28.09 32.58
N SER A 270 -19.74 29.21 31.84
CA SER A 270 -19.37 29.24 30.42
C SER A 270 -17.86 29.04 30.20
N GLY A 271 -17.04 29.54 31.14
CA GLY A 271 -15.58 29.55 31.01
C GLY A 271 -14.83 28.72 32.04
N ASN A 272 -15.47 28.35 33.17
CA ASN A 272 -14.88 27.52 34.24
C ASN A 272 -13.50 28.01 34.68
N TYR A 273 -13.42 29.32 34.87
CA TYR A 273 -12.17 30.04 35.03
C TYR A 273 -11.37 29.61 36.27
N ALA A 274 -10.04 29.64 36.14
CA ALA A 274 -9.12 29.27 37.21
C ALA A 274 -8.92 30.41 38.21
N ILE A 275 -8.83 30.06 39.50
CA ILE A 275 -8.39 30.95 40.59
C ILE A 275 -7.02 30.48 41.06
N THR A 276 -6.00 31.32 40.89
CA THR A 276 -4.64 31.03 41.37
C THR A 276 -4.30 31.95 42.55
N LEU A 277 -3.84 31.37 43.65
CA LEU A 277 -3.74 32.06 44.92
C LEU A 277 -2.40 31.82 45.63
N GLY A 278 -1.73 32.91 46.01
CA GLY A 278 -0.49 32.87 46.77
C GLY A 278 -0.69 32.74 48.29
N GLY A 279 -1.70 33.42 48.84
CA GLY A 279 -2.01 33.49 50.28
C GLY A 279 -3.27 32.72 50.68
N ASN A 280 -4.13 33.33 51.50
CA ASN A 280 -5.28 32.66 52.14
C ASN A 280 -6.53 32.67 51.26
N PHE A 281 -7.26 31.55 51.27
CA PHE A 281 -8.61 31.45 50.69
C PHE A 281 -9.61 31.52 51.84
N ALA A 282 -10.13 32.72 52.10
CA ALA A 282 -11.03 32.96 53.21
C ALA A 282 -12.46 33.11 52.72
N ASN A 283 -13.30 32.09 52.89
CA ASN A 283 -14.68 32.13 52.47
C ASN A 283 -15.62 31.84 53.64
N THR A 284 -16.42 32.83 54.03
CA THR A 284 -17.48 32.67 55.05
C THR A 284 -18.89 32.76 54.46
N ALA A 285 -18.98 32.87 53.14
CA ALA A 285 -20.23 32.99 52.39
C ALA A 285 -20.33 31.89 51.30
N THR A 286 -21.08 32.13 50.23
CA THR A 286 -21.31 31.12 49.18
C THR A 286 -20.19 31.16 48.13
N PHE A 287 -19.61 30.00 47.82
CA PHE A 287 -18.68 29.82 46.70
C PHE A 287 -19.25 28.81 45.70
N SER A 288 -19.57 29.27 44.50
CA SER A 288 -19.96 28.43 43.35
C SER A 288 -18.73 28.20 42.48
N ALA A 289 -18.08 27.05 42.64
CA ALA A 289 -16.88 26.71 41.87
C ALA A 289 -17.17 26.34 40.40
N GLN A 290 -18.42 26.00 40.06
CA GLN A 290 -18.81 25.35 38.79
C GLN A 290 -17.83 24.23 38.42
N ASN A 291 -17.17 24.29 37.25
CA ASN A 291 -16.10 23.35 36.89
C ASN A 291 -14.68 23.96 37.00
N GLY A 292 -14.54 25.08 37.72
CA GLY A 292 -13.30 25.82 37.87
C GLY A 292 -12.24 25.15 38.75
N THR A 293 -10.99 25.59 38.60
CA THR A 293 -9.85 25.09 39.36
C THR A 293 -9.32 26.13 40.32
N VAL A 294 -9.17 25.77 41.60
CA VAL A 294 -8.47 26.58 42.59
C VAL A 294 -7.05 26.03 42.80
N THR A 295 -6.05 26.86 42.54
CA THR A 295 -4.62 26.51 42.66
C THR A 295 -3.94 27.33 43.74
N LEU A 296 -3.32 26.66 44.71
CA LEU A 296 -2.49 27.30 45.74
C LEU A 296 -1.01 27.22 45.32
N ASN A 297 -0.47 28.32 44.78
CA ASN A 297 0.87 28.31 44.17
C ASN A 297 1.95 29.02 45.00
N GLY A 298 1.60 29.85 45.98
CA GLY A 298 2.57 30.60 46.80
C GLY A 298 3.41 29.69 47.69
N SER A 299 4.64 30.06 48.03
CA SER A 299 5.53 29.26 48.88
C SER A 299 5.25 29.36 50.40
N GLY A 300 4.51 30.40 50.82
CA GLY A 300 4.11 30.59 52.22
C GLY A 300 2.93 29.72 52.65
N THR A 301 2.53 29.85 53.92
CA THR A 301 1.34 29.17 54.46
C THR A 301 0.06 29.78 53.89
N SER A 302 -0.82 28.94 53.36
CA SER A 302 -2.20 29.32 53.00
C SER A 302 -3.17 28.79 54.06
N VAL A 303 -4.02 29.67 54.57
CA VAL A 303 -5.17 29.29 55.41
C VAL A 303 -6.41 29.17 54.53
N ILE A 304 -7.10 28.04 54.61
CA ILE A 304 -8.45 27.85 54.04
C ILE A 304 -9.45 27.96 55.18
N SER A 305 -10.36 28.93 55.09
CA SER A 305 -11.43 29.12 56.08
C SER A 305 -12.82 28.86 55.50
N GLY A 306 -13.76 28.54 56.40
CA GLY A 306 -15.11 28.09 56.07
C GLY A 306 -15.16 26.68 55.49
N SER A 307 -16.38 26.20 55.29
CA SER A 307 -16.63 24.96 54.55
C SER A 307 -16.85 25.31 53.09
N ASN A 308 -16.03 24.75 52.20
CA ASN A 308 -16.02 25.10 50.78
C ASN A 308 -16.30 23.88 49.91
N THR A 309 -16.94 24.12 48.77
CA THR A 309 -17.08 23.13 47.70
C THR A 309 -16.24 23.58 46.51
N PHE A 310 -15.10 22.93 46.32
CA PHE A 310 -14.24 23.10 45.17
C PHE A 310 -14.64 22.09 44.09
N TYR A 311 -14.47 22.45 42.82
CA TYR A 311 -14.54 21.48 41.75
C TYR A 311 -13.20 20.77 41.57
N ASN A 312 -12.14 21.52 41.24
CA ASN A 312 -10.76 21.06 41.35
C ASN A 312 -9.99 21.87 42.40
N LEU A 313 -9.19 21.19 43.22
CA LEU A 313 -8.24 21.83 44.15
C LEU A 313 -6.83 21.30 43.92
N THR A 314 -5.89 22.21 43.69
CA THR A 314 -4.52 21.88 43.29
C THR A 314 -3.46 22.61 44.12
N SER A 315 -2.43 21.87 44.53
CA SER A 315 -1.17 22.41 45.07
C SER A 315 -0.01 21.50 44.71
N THR A 316 0.90 21.99 43.87
CA THR A 316 2.13 21.27 43.45
C THR A 316 3.42 21.97 43.90
N THR A 317 3.30 23.06 44.67
CA THR A 317 4.43 23.81 45.21
C THR A 317 5.11 23.00 46.32
N ALA A 318 6.36 22.60 46.13
CA ALA A 318 7.13 21.88 47.15
C ALA A 318 7.22 22.70 48.46
N ALA A 319 7.16 22.02 49.61
CA ALA A 319 7.11 22.64 50.95
C ALA A 319 5.91 23.60 51.20
N LYS A 320 4.85 23.57 50.38
CA LYS A 320 3.64 24.34 50.64
C LYS A 320 3.03 23.93 51.98
N ASN A 321 2.71 24.92 52.82
CA ASN A 321 1.93 24.71 54.04
C ASN A 321 0.48 25.13 53.79
N ILE A 322 -0.47 24.25 54.09
CA ILE A 322 -1.90 24.51 54.01
C ILE A 322 -2.53 24.23 55.37
N THR A 323 -3.17 25.24 55.94
CA THR A 323 -3.86 25.15 57.23
C THR A 323 -5.36 25.27 57.00
N PHE A 324 -6.13 24.27 57.42
CA PHE A 324 -7.58 24.28 57.35
C PHE A 324 -8.18 24.68 58.69
N THR A 325 -9.22 25.51 58.67
CA THR A 325 -9.92 25.89 59.90
C THR A 325 -10.53 24.65 60.56
N ALA A 326 -10.22 24.42 61.84
CA ALA A 326 -10.69 23.28 62.60
C ALA A 326 -12.23 23.10 62.52
N GLY A 327 -12.69 21.87 62.30
CA GLY A 327 -14.12 21.52 62.20
C GLY A 327 -14.81 21.90 60.88
N THR A 328 -14.11 22.57 59.95
CA THR A 328 -14.67 22.88 58.61
C THR A 328 -14.57 21.69 57.67
N THR A 329 -15.42 21.65 56.65
CA THR A 329 -15.44 20.60 55.64
C THR A 329 -15.08 21.15 54.27
N GLN A 330 -14.09 20.54 53.61
CA GLN A 330 -13.73 20.85 52.24
C GLN A 330 -14.24 19.73 51.33
N THR A 331 -15.15 20.05 50.42
CA THR A 331 -15.69 19.11 49.44
C THR A 331 -15.00 19.34 48.10
N ILE A 332 -14.45 18.28 47.49
CA ILE A 332 -13.84 18.34 46.16
C ILE A 332 -14.67 17.49 45.20
N ASN A 333 -15.32 18.11 44.22
CA ASN A 333 -16.27 17.41 43.34
C ASN A 333 -15.60 16.62 42.20
N ALA A 334 -14.44 17.06 41.70
CA ALA A 334 -13.77 16.44 40.55
C ALA A 334 -12.32 16.04 40.86
N ASN A 335 -11.33 16.94 40.83
CA ASN A 335 -9.92 16.54 40.99
C ASN A 335 -9.28 17.12 42.26
N LEU A 336 -8.68 16.24 43.07
CA LEU A 336 -7.78 16.62 44.15
C LEU A 336 -6.34 16.34 43.74
N THR A 337 -5.51 17.37 43.62
CA THR A 337 -4.09 17.23 43.26
C THR A 337 -3.22 17.89 44.31
N LEU A 338 -2.51 17.09 45.10
CA LEU A 338 -1.58 17.55 46.12
C LEU A 338 -0.26 16.81 45.94
N THR A 339 0.76 17.52 45.48
CA THR A 339 2.03 16.88 45.09
C THR A 339 3.21 17.66 45.66
N GLY A 340 3.90 17.04 46.61
CA GLY A 340 5.19 17.49 47.12
C GLY A 340 6.36 16.70 46.53
N THR A 341 7.54 16.89 47.10
CA THR A 341 8.71 16.03 46.84
C THR A 341 9.10 15.26 48.10
N GLY A 342 9.81 14.14 47.95
CA GLY A 342 10.21 13.31 49.10
C GLY A 342 11.05 14.05 50.16
N SER A 343 11.76 15.12 49.80
CA SER A 343 12.50 15.98 50.74
C SER A 343 11.70 17.18 51.26
N ASN A 344 10.68 17.62 50.51
CA ASN A 344 9.88 18.82 50.80
C ASN A 344 8.39 18.51 50.54
N PRO A 345 7.73 17.79 51.45
CA PRO A 345 6.33 17.42 51.27
C PRO A 345 5.40 18.63 51.31
N VAL A 346 4.22 18.53 50.70
CA VAL A 346 3.12 19.47 50.98
C VAL A 346 2.57 19.15 52.35
N VAL A 347 2.34 20.16 53.18
CA VAL A 347 1.99 20.00 54.59
C VAL A 347 0.54 20.41 54.80
N LEU A 348 -0.30 19.49 55.27
CA LEU A 348 -1.70 19.73 55.63
C LEU A 348 -1.87 19.69 57.15
N ARG A 349 -2.46 20.75 57.71
CA ARG A 349 -2.68 20.90 59.16
C ARG A 349 -4.08 21.43 59.46
N SER A 350 -4.60 21.08 60.63
CA SER A 350 -5.68 21.82 61.27
C SER A 350 -5.18 23.13 61.88
N SER A 351 -6.02 24.15 61.95
CA SER A 351 -5.74 25.43 62.63
C SER A 351 -5.70 25.29 64.15
N VAL A 352 -6.21 24.19 64.70
CA VAL A 352 -6.17 23.85 66.13
C VAL A 352 -5.67 22.42 66.25
N ASP A 353 -4.51 22.24 66.87
CA ASP A 353 -3.99 20.90 67.18
C ASP A 353 -5.07 20.06 67.88
N THR A 354 -5.14 18.77 67.58
CA THR A 354 -6.11 17.78 68.11
C THR A 354 -7.55 17.89 67.58
N ASN A 355 -7.98 19.04 67.04
CA ASN A 355 -9.28 19.16 66.40
C ASN A 355 -9.14 18.91 64.90
N LYS A 356 -9.90 17.95 64.38
CA LYS A 356 -9.80 17.60 62.97
C LYS A 356 -10.43 18.63 62.04
N TRP A 357 -9.86 18.79 60.84
CA TRP A 357 -10.57 19.35 59.68
C TRP A 357 -11.08 18.20 58.81
N ASN A 358 -12.15 18.42 58.07
CA ASN A 358 -12.79 17.36 57.28
C ASN A 358 -12.56 17.57 55.78
N ILE A 359 -12.37 16.49 55.04
CA ILE A 359 -12.35 16.48 53.58
C ILE A 359 -13.31 15.41 53.05
N THR A 360 -14.08 15.76 52.03
CA THR A 360 -15.01 14.85 51.37
C THR A 360 -14.70 14.85 49.87
N PHE A 361 -14.64 13.66 49.30
CA PHE A 361 -14.26 13.43 47.92
C PHE A 361 -15.20 12.44 47.22
N PRO A 362 -16.45 12.84 46.95
CA PRO A 362 -17.51 11.90 46.60
C PRO A 362 -17.33 11.23 45.24
N ASN A 363 -16.81 11.92 44.21
CA ASN A 363 -16.90 11.46 42.81
C ASN A 363 -15.67 11.79 41.92
N GLY A 364 -14.46 11.80 42.48
CA GLY A 364 -13.32 12.40 41.79
C GLY A 364 -12.08 11.52 41.57
N ALA A 365 -11.13 12.00 40.76
CA ALA A 365 -9.78 11.44 40.64
C ALA A 365 -8.79 12.12 41.60
N GLN A 366 -7.99 11.33 42.32
CA GLN A 366 -7.03 11.83 43.30
C GLN A 366 -5.58 11.60 42.85
N SER A 367 -4.74 12.61 43.02
CA SER A 367 -3.29 12.52 42.91
C SER A 367 -2.66 13.16 44.13
N VAL A 368 -2.50 12.37 45.20
CA VAL A 368 -1.95 12.80 46.49
C VAL A 368 -0.62 12.10 46.73
N THR A 369 0.48 12.84 46.61
CA THR A 369 1.84 12.29 46.63
C THR A 369 2.80 13.17 47.44
N ASN A 370 3.64 12.54 48.26
CA ASN A 370 4.59 13.22 49.17
C ASN A 370 3.92 14.34 49.99
N VAL A 371 2.85 13.99 50.69
CA VAL A 371 2.09 14.91 51.55
C VAL A 371 2.28 14.51 53.01
N ASP A 372 2.42 15.48 53.90
CA ASP A 372 2.44 15.30 55.34
C ASP A 372 1.11 15.77 55.92
N VAL A 373 0.33 14.85 56.51
CA VAL A 373 -1.03 15.12 56.99
C VAL A 373 -1.11 14.96 58.51
N LYS A 374 -1.77 15.91 59.19
CA LYS A 374 -2.09 15.84 60.63
C LYS A 374 -3.49 16.37 60.90
N ASP A 375 -4.15 15.79 61.90
CA ASP A 375 -5.46 16.23 62.42
C ASP A 375 -6.52 16.33 61.30
N SER A 376 -6.69 15.29 60.48
CA SER A 376 -7.63 15.27 59.33
C SER A 376 -8.64 14.12 59.41
N ASP A 377 -9.87 14.36 58.94
CA ASP A 377 -10.91 13.34 58.74
C ASP A 377 -11.34 13.29 57.25
N ALA A 378 -11.03 12.20 56.55
CA ALA A 378 -11.46 11.98 55.17
C ALA A 378 -12.93 11.50 55.03
N ASN A 379 -13.77 11.72 56.06
CA ASN A 379 -15.17 11.31 56.13
C ASN A 379 -15.37 9.86 55.66
N THR A 380 -16.20 9.59 54.66
CA THR A 380 -16.44 8.25 54.08
C THR A 380 -15.60 7.95 52.83
N ASN A 381 -14.68 8.84 52.45
CA ASN A 381 -13.90 8.72 51.21
C ASN A 381 -12.50 8.21 51.50
N THR A 382 -12.04 7.18 50.78
CA THR A 382 -10.65 6.73 50.89
C THR A 382 -9.73 7.65 50.10
N ILE A 383 -8.86 8.38 50.80
CA ILE A 383 -7.78 9.15 50.19
C ILE A 383 -6.50 8.32 50.23
N THR A 384 -6.02 7.91 49.06
CA THR A 384 -4.77 7.16 48.93
C THR A 384 -3.61 8.13 48.72
N CYS A 385 -2.67 8.08 49.65
CA CYS A 385 -1.56 9.02 49.74
C CYS A 385 -0.24 8.25 49.58
N THR A 386 0.48 8.47 48.48
CA THR A 386 1.72 7.74 48.16
C THR A 386 2.98 8.52 48.56
N GLY A 387 3.93 7.88 49.25
CA GLY A 387 5.14 8.56 49.74
C GLY A 387 4.85 9.60 50.84
N CYS A 388 3.69 9.51 51.47
CA CYS A 388 3.19 10.47 52.43
C CYS A 388 3.62 10.17 53.86
N VAL A 389 3.57 11.21 54.71
CA VAL A 389 3.84 11.13 56.15
C VAL A 389 2.52 11.26 56.90
N ASP A 390 2.22 10.28 57.76
CA ASP A 390 1.16 10.38 58.75
C ASP A 390 1.71 11.00 60.04
N SER A 391 1.46 12.30 60.23
CA SER A 391 1.88 13.04 61.43
C SER A 391 0.90 12.91 62.61
N GLY A 392 -0.15 12.09 62.47
CA GLY A 392 -1.04 11.67 63.56
C GLY A 392 -2.43 12.33 63.58
N ASN A 393 -3.33 11.68 64.33
CA ASN A 393 -4.76 12.03 64.48
C ASN A 393 -5.52 12.13 63.15
N ASN A 394 -5.16 11.30 62.17
CA ASN A 394 -5.90 11.12 60.93
C ASN A 394 -6.89 9.94 61.06
N ASN A 395 -8.03 9.98 60.36
CA ASN A 395 -8.96 8.84 60.34
C ASN A 395 -8.47 7.71 59.41
N GLY A 396 -9.00 6.49 59.55
CA GLY A 396 -8.56 5.31 58.79
C GLY A 396 -8.87 5.35 57.29
N ASN A 397 -9.52 6.39 56.80
CA ASN A 397 -9.80 6.59 55.38
C ASN A 397 -8.65 7.34 54.67
N TRP A 398 -7.68 7.86 55.41
CA TRP A 398 -6.36 8.16 54.86
C TRP A 398 -5.54 6.88 54.74
N ASN A 399 -5.38 6.38 53.50
CA ASN A 399 -4.56 5.21 53.19
C ASN A 399 -3.14 5.64 52.82
N PHE A 400 -2.23 5.60 53.78
CA PHE A 400 -0.82 5.95 53.59
C PHE A 400 -0.03 4.76 53.03
N VAL A 401 0.32 4.81 51.74
CA VAL A 401 1.07 3.75 51.09
C VAL A 401 2.57 3.97 51.34
N THR A 402 3.12 3.20 52.29
CA THR A 402 4.53 3.26 52.71
C THR A 402 5.33 2.07 52.15
N GLY A 403 5.96 2.25 50.98
CA GLY A 403 6.89 1.30 50.37
C GLY A 403 6.30 0.31 49.35
N ALA A 404 7.18 -0.40 48.64
CA ALA A 404 6.80 -1.48 47.72
C ALA A 404 6.42 -2.75 48.52
N SER A 405 5.46 -3.54 48.01
CA SER A 405 4.98 -4.77 48.65
C SER A 405 5.07 -5.95 47.70
N ILE A 406 5.42 -7.14 48.20
CA ILE A 406 5.45 -8.39 47.42
C ILE A 406 4.11 -9.10 47.57
N THR A 407 3.47 -9.43 46.44
CA THR A 407 2.19 -10.16 46.38
C THR A 407 2.37 -11.63 46.01
N ALA A 408 3.43 -11.96 45.27
CA ALA A 408 3.88 -13.32 44.99
C ALA A 408 5.42 -13.34 44.92
N PRO A 409 6.12 -14.30 45.55
CA PRO A 409 5.58 -15.35 46.41
C PRO A 409 4.93 -14.80 47.69
N GLN A 410 3.91 -15.47 48.24
CA GLN A 410 3.37 -15.15 49.56
C GLN A 410 4.28 -15.66 50.69
N ASP A 411 4.17 -15.05 51.87
CA ASP A 411 4.92 -15.46 53.07
C ASP A 411 4.67 -16.94 53.42
N GLY A 412 5.76 -17.63 53.77
CA GLY A 412 5.77 -19.05 54.14
C GLY A 412 5.78 -20.05 52.98
N LYS A 413 5.81 -19.60 51.72
CA LYS A 413 5.73 -20.49 50.55
C LYS A 413 7.07 -21.14 50.19
N THR A 414 7.00 -22.29 49.52
CA THR A 414 8.18 -23.00 48.97
C THR A 414 8.31 -22.72 47.49
N VAL A 415 9.47 -22.26 47.03
CA VAL A 415 9.72 -21.85 45.64
C VAL A 415 11.09 -22.33 45.13
N GLY A 416 11.35 -22.18 43.83
CA GLY A 416 12.65 -22.46 43.21
C GLY A 416 13.77 -21.50 43.64
N ILE A 417 14.99 -21.73 43.16
CA ILE A 417 16.17 -20.89 43.45
C ILE A 417 16.15 -19.50 42.79
N THR A 418 15.31 -19.30 41.78
CA THR A 418 15.14 -18.03 41.04
C THR A 418 13.64 -17.72 40.87
N PRO A 419 12.90 -17.47 41.97
CA PRO A 419 11.46 -17.24 41.87
C PRO A 419 11.13 -15.93 41.15
N THR A 420 10.00 -15.90 40.45
CA THR A 420 9.39 -14.67 39.94
C THR A 420 8.71 -13.92 41.09
N VAL A 421 9.11 -12.66 41.28
CA VAL A 421 8.57 -11.77 42.30
C VAL A 421 7.62 -10.78 41.64
N ILE A 422 6.36 -10.78 42.07
CA ILE A 422 5.33 -9.85 41.65
C ILE A 422 4.90 -9.01 42.84
N GLY A 423 4.81 -7.70 42.65
CA GLY A 423 4.40 -6.79 43.71
C GLY A 423 3.82 -5.48 43.22
N THR A 424 3.55 -4.60 44.17
CA THR A 424 3.03 -3.24 43.93
C THR A 424 3.98 -2.21 44.52
N GLY A 425 4.12 -1.06 43.89
CA GLY A 425 4.92 0.05 44.40
C GLY A 425 4.53 1.38 43.76
N LEU A 426 5.32 2.42 43.99
CA LEU A 426 5.10 3.72 43.36
C LEU A 426 5.53 3.64 41.89
N ALA A 427 4.63 3.94 40.94
CA ALA A 427 4.94 3.95 39.51
C ALA A 427 6.21 4.77 39.19
N GLY A 428 7.09 4.22 38.36
CA GLY A 428 8.38 4.80 38.00
C GLY A 428 9.48 4.69 39.08
N SER A 429 9.17 4.24 40.29
CA SER A 429 10.18 4.05 41.33
C SER A 429 11.01 2.78 41.09
N THR A 430 12.28 2.78 41.49
CA THR A 430 13.14 1.59 41.46
C THR A 430 12.97 0.79 42.75
N VAL A 431 12.62 -0.49 42.61
CA VAL A 431 12.50 -1.46 43.71
C VAL A 431 13.70 -2.39 43.71
N ASN A 432 14.39 -2.46 44.85
CA ASN A 432 15.47 -3.42 45.09
C ASN A 432 14.95 -4.53 46.00
N ILE A 433 14.98 -5.78 45.54
CA ILE A 433 14.62 -6.94 46.35
C ILE A 433 15.89 -7.46 47.02
N LYS A 434 15.90 -7.49 48.36
CA LYS A 434 17.03 -7.99 49.15
C LYS A 434 16.70 -9.30 49.84
N ASP A 435 17.70 -10.18 49.93
CA ASP A 435 17.59 -11.46 50.63
C ASP A 435 17.77 -11.34 52.16
N LYS A 436 17.76 -12.48 52.87
CA LYS A 436 17.98 -12.55 54.32
C LYS A 436 19.32 -11.98 54.80
N ASP A 437 20.33 -11.94 53.92
CA ASP A 437 21.68 -11.45 54.21
C ASP A 437 21.82 -9.97 53.84
N GLY A 438 20.75 -9.34 53.34
CA GLY A 438 20.72 -7.94 52.91
C GLY A 438 21.31 -7.71 51.52
N THR A 439 21.57 -8.78 50.76
CA THR A 439 22.10 -8.71 49.40
C THR A 439 20.98 -8.42 48.43
N THR A 440 21.15 -7.46 47.51
CA THR A 440 20.19 -7.25 46.42
C THR A 440 20.24 -8.42 45.45
N VAL A 441 19.12 -9.15 45.32
CA VAL A 441 18.98 -10.34 44.47
C VAL A 441 18.13 -10.11 43.22
N ALA A 442 17.39 -9.01 43.19
CA ALA A 442 16.68 -8.51 42.02
C ALA A 442 16.52 -6.99 42.08
N THR A 443 16.43 -6.34 40.92
CA THR A 443 16.13 -4.91 40.83
C THR A 443 15.21 -4.69 39.64
N THR A 444 14.17 -3.88 39.82
CA THR A 444 13.23 -3.55 38.77
C THR A 444 12.64 -2.16 38.99
N THR A 445 11.98 -1.62 37.98
CA THR A 445 11.20 -0.38 38.07
C THR A 445 9.72 -0.73 38.12
N VAL A 446 8.98 -0.04 38.97
CA VAL A 446 7.53 -0.16 38.98
C VAL A 446 6.97 0.47 37.72
N ASP A 447 6.09 -0.24 37.03
CA ASP A 447 5.42 0.22 35.82
C ASP A 447 4.43 1.37 36.10
N ALA A 448 3.86 1.92 35.03
CA ALA A 448 2.89 3.01 35.11
C ALA A 448 1.61 2.63 35.87
N ASN A 449 1.30 1.33 35.97
CA ASN A 449 0.14 0.79 36.67
C ASN A 449 0.41 0.57 38.17
N GLY A 450 1.62 0.89 38.65
CA GLY A 450 2.01 0.69 40.05
C GLY A 450 2.41 -0.75 40.38
N ASN A 451 2.64 -1.59 39.36
CA ASN A 451 3.01 -2.99 39.52
C ASN A 451 4.50 -3.19 39.21
N PHE A 452 5.09 -4.24 39.77
CA PHE A 452 6.40 -4.68 39.34
C PHE A 452 6.45 -6.20 39.27
N GLU A 453 7.18 -6.70 38.29
CA GLU A 453 7.49 -8.10 38.11
C GLU A 453 8.99 -8.22 37.85
N VAL A 454 9.65 -9.15 38.56
CA VAL A 454 11.08 -9.39 38.37
C VAL A 454 11.43 -10.81 38.77
N ALA A 455 12.13 -11.52 37.88
CA ALA A 455 12.77 -12.78 38.23
C ALA A 455 13.98 -12.51 39.12
N VAL A 456 14.15 -13.28 40.20
CA VAL A 456 15.37 -13.23 41.00
C VAL A 456 16.56 -13.67 40.14
N SER A 457 17.47 -12.73 39.84
CA SER A 457 18.62 -12.96 38.96
C SER A 457 19.80 -13.62 39.65
N THR A 458 19.92 -13.42 40.97
CA THR A 458 20.97 -14.04 41.80
C THR A 458 20.36 -15.24 42.53
N ALA A 459 20.77 -16.45 42.16
CA ALA A 459 20.23 -17.68 42.74
C ALA A 459 20.28 -17.70 44.27
N LEU A 460 19.15 -17.96 44.90
CA LEU A 460 19.01 -18.03 46.35
C LEU A 460 19.55 -19.37 46.86
N ALA A 461 20.22 -19.35 48.02
CA ALA A 461 20.65 -20.58 48.68
C ALA A 461 19.45 -21.43 49.12
N ALA A 462 19.54 -22.74 48.91
CA ALA A 462 18.51 -23.70 49.34
C ALA A 462 18.32 -23.68 50.86
N GLY A 463 17.07 -23.84 51.32
CA GLY A 463 16.69 -23.73 52.72
C GLY A 463 15.88 -22.46 53.03
N VAL A 464 15.85 -22.06 54.30
CA VAL A 464 15.09 -20.87 54.75
C VAL A 464 15.75 -19.59 54.23
N ASN A 465 14.97 -18.74 53.59
CA ASN A 465 15.38 -17.43 53.09
C ASN A 465 14.28 -16.39 53.33
N SER A 466 14.54 -15.12 53.06
CA SER A 466 13.55 -14.05 53.09
C SER A 466 13.79 -13.07 51.95
N LEU A 467 12.72 -12.41 51.48
CA LEU A 467 12.78 -11.35 50.49
C LEU A 467 12.15 -10.08 51.08
N THR A 468 12.84 -8.96 50.95
CA THR A 468 12.35 -7.65 51.39
C THR A 468 12.49 -6.63 50.25
N PRO A 469 11.40 -5.98 49.81
CA PRO A 469 11.47 -4.92 48.80
C PRO A 469 11.91 -3.58 49.43
N PHE A 470 12.75 -2.82 48.72
CA PHE A 470 13.22 -1.50 49.13
C PHE A 470 13.02 -0.46 48.02
N VAL A 471 12.49 0.71 48.38
CA VAL A 471 12.43 1.91 47.52
C VAL A 471 13.29 2.98 48.17
N GLY A 472 14.46 3.26 47.58
CA GLY A 472 15.48 4.09 48.22
C GLY A 472 15.93 3.49 49.56
N ALA A 473 15.74 4.21 50.66
CA ALA A 473 16.06 3.74 52.01
C ALA A 473 14.86 3.09 52.73
N SER A 474 13.65 3.18 52.18
CA SER A 474 12.42 2.68 52.79
C SER A 474 12.23 1.19 52.49
N SER A 475 12.10 0.37 53.53
CA SER A 475 11.76 -1.06 53.41
C SER A 475 10.26 -1.28 53.36
N GLY A 476 9.80 -2.16 52.48
CA GLY A 476 8.46 -2.75 52.55
C GLY A 476 8.42 -3.97 53.45
N THR A 477 7.33 -4.74 53.35
CA THR A 477 7.12 -5.95 54.16
C THR A 477 8.03 -7.09 53.72
N THR A 478 8.77 -7.68 54.68
CA THR A 478 9.57 -8.90 54.48
C THR A 478 8.66 -10.13 54.39
N ILE A 479 8.92 -10.98 53.41
CA ILE A 479 8.35 -12.34 53.30
C ILE A 479 9.42 -13.40 53.56
N ASN A 480 9.05 -14.50 54.18
CA ASN A 480 9.92 -15.65 54.48
C ASN A 480 9.56 -16.79 53.52
N LEU A 481 10.58 -17.46 52.96
CA LEU A 481 10.41 -18.48 51.94
C LEU A 481 11.27 -19.72 52.25
N THR A 482 10.85 -20.87 51.73
CA THR A 482 11.69 -22.07 51.66
C THR A 482 12.13 -22.29 50.22
N ILE A 483 13.44 -22.32 49.98
CA ILE A 483 14.03 -22.44 48.64
C ILE A 483 14.45 -23.89 48.37
N VAL A 484 14.01 -24.45 47.23
CA VAL A 484 14.37 -25.79 46.73
C VAL A 484 14.95 -25.73 45.31
N SER A 485 15.84 -26.66 44.97
CA SER A 485 16.50 -26.68 43.65
C SER A 485 15.61 -27.19 42.50
N ASN A 486 14.69 -28.11 42.78
CA ASN A 486 13.77 -28.68 41.80
C ASN A 486 12.35 -28.72 42.41
N PRO A 487 11.59 -27.62 42.32
CA PRO A 487 10.24 -27.57 42.87
C PRO A 487 9.29 -28.51 42.13
N SER A 488 8.35 -29.14 42.84
CA SER A 488 7.25 -29.90 42.22
C SER A 488 6.12 -28.97 41.76
N SER A 489 5.16 -29.47 40.97
CA SER A 489 3.99 -28.69 40.56
C SER A 489 3.14 -28.22 41.75
N ALA A 490 3.16 -28.93 42.87
CA ALA A 490 2.50 -28.52 44.11
C ALA A 490 3.19 -27.32 44.81
N GLN A 491 4.44 -27.03 44.45
CA GLN A 491 5.22 -25.91 45.00
C GLN A 491 5.22 -24.71 44.05
N VAL A 492 5.29 -24.95 42.74
CA VAL A 492 5.23 -23.91 41.69
C VAL A 492 4.29 -24.39 40.58
N PRO A 493 3.32 -23.57 40.13
CA PRO A 493 2.39 -23.99 39.09
C PRO A 493 3.09 -24.23 37.75
N VAL A 494 2.65 -25.28 37.04
CA VAL A 494 3.14 -25.62 35.69
C VAL A 494 2.00 -25.46 34.70
N VAL A 495 2.26 -24.81 33.57
CA VAL A 495 1.35 -24.75 32.41
C VAL A 495 1.72 -25.89 31.45
N THR A 496 0.74 -26.70 31.05
CA THR A 496 0.95 -27.86 30.17
C THR A 496 0.29 -27.73 28.81
N SER A 497 -0.77 -26.93 28.68
CA SER A 497 -1.41 -26.65 27.39
C SER A 497 -2.08 -25.27 27.40
N PRO A 498 -2.00 -24.48 26.31
CA PRO A 498 -1.17 -24.71 25.12
C PRO A 498 0.34 -24.78 25.45
N GLU A 499 1.22 -25.09 24.50
CA GLU A 499 2.66 -24.91 24.72
C GLU A 499 3.03 -23.42 24.62
N SER A 500 4.07 -22.97 25.33
CA SER A 500 4.47 -21.55 25.26
C SER A 500 4.88 -21.18 23.83
N GLY A 501 4.39 -20.05 23.34
CA GLY A 501 4.57 -19.59 21.96
C GLY A 501 3.55 -20.15 20.96
N SER A 502 2.64 -21.03 21.38
CA SER A 502 1.64 -21.62 20.49
C SER A 502 0.72 -20.56 19.89
N ARG A 503 0.32 -20.78 18.63
CA ARG A 503 -0.78 -20.05 18.00
C ARG A 503 -2.11 -20.59 18.54
N VAL A 504 -2.99 -19.70 19.00
CA VAL A 504 -4.27 -20.08 19.60
C VAL A 504 -5.41 -19.31 18.94
N ALA A 505 -6.51 -20.02 18.71
CA ALA A 505 -7.74 -19.47 18.16
C ALA A 505 -8.60 -18.83 19.26
N GLY A 506 -9.30 -17.75 18.91
CA GLY A 506 -10.25 -17.06 19.78
C GLY A 506 -9.62 -16.15 20.82
N SER A 507 -10.36 -15.12 21.25
CA SER A 507 -9.86 -14.12 22.20
C SER A 507 -9.82 -14.59 23.67
N LYS A 508 -10.38 -15.76 23.97
CA LYS A 508 -10.47 -16.32 25.33
C LYS A 508 -9.95 -17.76 25.37
N PRO A 509 -8.63 -17.96 25.22
CA PRO A 509 -8.05 -19.30 25.22
C PRO A 509 -8.30 -20.03 26.55
N THR A 510 -8.17 -21.36 26.53
CA THR A 510 -8.21 -22.19 27.73
C THR A 510 -6.80 -22.60 28.13
N ILE A 511 -6.41 -22.26 29.36
CA ILE A 511 -5.10 -22.60 29.92
C ILE A 511 -5.24 -23.79 30.85
N VAL A 512 -4.43 -24.82 30.59
CA VAL A 512 -4.41 -26.08 31.31
C VAL A 512 -3.04 -26.28 31.96
N GLY A 513 -3.03 -26.84 33.15
CA GLY A 513 -1.79 -27.12 33.85
C GLY A 513 -1.96 -27.94 35.11
N GLN A 514 -0.88 -28.01 35.89
CA GLN A 514 -0.81 -28.77 37.14
C GLN A 514 -0.36 -27.88 38.30
N THR A 515 -0.96 -28.12 39.46
CA THR A 515 -0.63 -27.46 40.72
C THR A 515 -1.05 -28.32 41.93
N GLN A 516 -1.08 -27.74 43.13
CA GLN A 516 -1.61 -28.42 44.33
C GLN A 516 -3.12 -28.68 44.19
N ALA A 517 -3.56 -29.89 44.53
CA ALA A 517 -4.98 -30.27 44.49
C ALA A 517 -5.85 -29.34 45.35
N GLY A 518 -6.95 -28.84 44.77
CA GLY A 518 -7.87 -27.90 45.42
C GLY A 518 -7.39 -26.47 45.56
N ALA A 519 -6.20 -26.12 45.06
CA ALA A 519 -5.65 -24.76 45.15
C ALA A 519 -6.42 -23.76 44.26
N SER A 520 -6.41 -22.49 44.66
CA SER A 520 -7.02 -21.40 43.87
C SER A 520 -6.03 -20.90 42.83
N VAL A 521 -6.48 -20.87 41.57
CA VAL A 521 -5.66 -20.50 40.41
C VAL A 521 -6.18 -19.17 39.85
N SER A 522 -5.27 -18.22 39.66
CA SER A 522 -5.54 -16.95 38.99
C SER A 522 -4.56 -16.75 37.84
N ILE A 523 -5.04 -16.26 36.71
CA ILE A 523 -4.23 -15.98 35.52
C ILE A 523 -4.23 -14.49 35.30
N ARG A 524 -3.05 -13.93 35.09
CA ARG A 524 -2.81 -12.52 34.78
C ARG A 524 -2.19 -12.41 33.39
N ALA A 525 -2.45 -11.31 32.70
CA ALA A 525 -1.84 -11.01 31.41
C ALA A 525 -1.01 -9.73 31.48
N LYS A 526 -0.06 -9.59 30.57
CA LYS A 526 0.64 -8.32 30.36
C LYS A 526 -0.09 -7.47 29.34
N ASP A 527 0.03 -6.15 29.45
CA ASP A 527 -0.41 -5.22 28.42
C ASP A 527 0.55 -5.24 27.20
N THR A 528 0.20 -4.50 26.15
CA THR A 528 1.00 -4.37 24.92
C THR A 528 2.37 -3.73 25.13
N ALA A 529 2.58 -3.03 26.26
CA ALA A 529 3.87 -2.47 26.63
C ALA A 529 4.71 -3.44 27.49
N GLY A 530 4.20 -4.66 27.75
CA GLY A 530 4.87 -5.68 28.54
C GLY A 530 4.73 -5.50 30.05
N ASN A 531 3.82 -4.63 30.52
CA ASN A 531 3.58 -4.41 31.95
C ASN A 531 2.52 -5.38 32.46
N LEU A 532 2.69 -5.91 33.69
CA LEU A 532 1.75 -6.86 34.25
C LEU A 532 0.44 -6.18 34.66
N LEU A 533 -0.68 -6.68 34.15
CA LEU A 533 -2.01 -6.32 34.65
C LEU A 533 -2.30 -7.15 35.89
N LEU A 534 -2.50 -6.52 37.05
CA LEU A 534 -2.98 -7.22 38.25
C LEU A 534 -4.45 -7.66 38.15
N GLN A 535 -5.14 -7.27 37.08
CA GLN A 535 -6.45 -7.81 36.75
C GLN A 535 -6.33 -9.30 36.45
N THR A 536 -7.20 -10.08 37.08
CA THR A 536 -7.32 -11.51 36.79
C THR A 536 -8.06 -11.68 35.47
N VAL A 537 -7.41 -12.26 34.46
CA VAL A 537 -7.99 -12.54 33.13
C VAL A 537 -8.68 -13.91 33.07
N GLY A 538 -8.43 -14.77 34.05
CA GLY A 538 -9.11 -16.05 34.24
C GLY A 538 -8.85 -16.60 35.64
N SER A 539 -9.80 -17.32 36.22
CA SER A 539 -9.67 -17.90 37.55
C SER A 539 -10.39 -19.23 37.65
N GLY A 540 -9.92 -20.10 38.54
CA GLY A 540 -10.54 -21.37 38.82
C GLY A 540 -9.89 -22.08 39.99
N THR A 541 -10.18 -23.37 40.11
CA THR A 541 -9.62 -24.23 41.15
C THR A 541 -9.09 -25.50 40.52
N ALA A 542 -7.96 -26.00 41.02
CA ALA A 542 -7.44 -27.31 40.62
C ALA A 542 -8.32 -28.45 41.14
N ASP A 543 -8.46 -29.51 40.35
CA ASP A 543 -9.21 -30.71 40.71
C ASP A 543 -8.51 -31.53 41.82
N GLY A 544 -9.13 -32.65 42.23
CA GLY A 544 -8.59 -33.54 43.27
C GLY A 544 -7.25 -34.22 42.90
N SER A 545 -6.81 -34.12 41.64
CA SER A 545 -5.51 -34.60 41.16
C SER A 545 -4.51 -33.46 40.90
N GLY A 546 -4.89 -32.20 41.17
CA GLY A 546 -4.04 -31.04 40.94
C GLY A 546 -4.07 -30.49 39.51
N ASN A 547 -4.93 -30.99 38.62
CA ASN A 547 -5.06 -30.43 37.28
C ASN A 547 -6.03 -29.24 37.28
N TYR A 548 -5.71 -28.18 36.54
CA TYR A 548 -6.63 -27.07 36.29
C TYR A 548 -6.84 -26.90 34.78
N SER A 549 -8.04 -26.47 34.39
CA SER A 549 -8.41 -26.09 33.03
C SER A 549 -9.29 -24.85 33.11
N ILE A 550 -8.76 -23.71 32.69
CA ILE A 550 -9.37 -22.39 32.90
C ILE A 550 -9.48 -21.67 31.56
N THR A 551 -10.71 -21.51 31.08
CA THR A 551 -11.02 -20.58 29.99
C THR A 551 -10.95 -19.16 30.52
N LEU A 552 -10.23 -18.29 29.82
CA LEU A 552 -10.13 -16.88 30.22
C LEU A 552 -11.52 -16.23 30.20
N THR A 553 -11.81 -15.43 31.23
CA THR A 553 -13.04 -14.65 31.33
C THR A 553 -12.90 -13.32 30.59
N THR A 554 -11.68 -12.77 30.57
CA THR A 554 -11.32 -11.54 29.88
C THR A 554 -10.71 -11.85 28.51
N ALA A 555 -11.17 -11.14 27.47
CA ALA A 555 -10.62 -11.29 26.14
C ALA A 555 -9.23 -10.68 26.06
N LEU A 556 -8.29 -11.42 25.47
CA LEU A 556 -6.95 -10.95 25.14
C LEU A 556 -6.94 -10.29 23.75
N ALA A 557 -5.98 -9.40 23.52
CA ALA A 557 -5.84 -8.68 22.26
C ALA A 557 -5.20 -9.57 21.17
N ALA A 558 -5.40 -9.22 19.89
CA ALA A 558 -4.73 -9.92 18.79
C ALA A 558 -3.20 -9.86 18.93
N GLY A 559 -2.51 -10.90 18.45
CA GLY A 559 -1.04 -11.00 18.51
C GLY A 559 -0.49 -11.71 19.74
N THR A 560 0.79 -11.47 20.03
CA THR A 560 1.50 -12.15 21.12
C THR A 560 1.12 -11.55 22.47
N ASN A 561 0.59 -12.40 23.35
CA ASN A 561 0.21 -12.08 24.72
C ASN A 561 1.09 -12.88 25.67
N THR A 562 1.55 -12.23 26.73
CA THR A 562 2.26 -12.90 27.84
C THR A 562 1.32 -13.04 29.02
N VAL A 563 1.24 -14.23 29.60
CA VAL A 563 0.44 -14.52 30.79
C VAL A 563 1.31 -15.14 31.88
N VAL A 564 0.85 -14.96 33.12
CA VAL A 564 1.46 -15.50 34.33
C VAL A 564 0.38 -16.16 35.16
N VAL A 565 0.61 -17.40 35.59
CA VAL A 565 -0.32 -18.16 36.43
C VAL A 565 0.13 -18.04 37.88
N VAL A 566 -0.74 -17.55 38.74
CA VAL A 566 -0.51 -17.43 40.18
C VAL A 566 -1.42 -18.39 40.92
N VAL A 567 -0.82 -19.33 41.67
CA VAL A 567 -1.53 -20.34 42.48
C VAL A 567 -1.13 -20.23 43.93
N ASP A 568 -2.12 -20.05 44.81
CA ASP A 568 -1.93 -19.93 46.26
C ASP A 568 -0.74 -19.02 46.65
N GLY A 569 -0.59 -17.92 45.93
CA GLY A 569 0.45 -16.92 46.15
C GLY A 569 1.81 -17.19 45.52
N VAL A 570 1.98 -18.23 44.68
CA VAL A 570 3.22 -18.51 43.93
C VAL A 570 2.97 -18.30 42.43
N ALA A 571 3.85 -17.55 41.77
CA ALA A 571 3.77 -17.29 40.33
C ALA A 571 4.54 -18.35 39.53
N SER A 572 4.02 -18.69 38.34
CA SER A 572 4.75 -19.42 37.30
C SER A 572 5.81 -18.52 36.65
N ASP A 573 6.63 -19.13 35.79
CA ASP A 573 7.39 -18.38 34.79
C ASP A 573 6.45 -17.73 33.78
N GLU A 574 6.98 -16.76 33.03
CA GLU A 574 6.26 -16.11 31.93
C GLU A 574 5.96 -17.12 30.83
N TYR A 575 4.73 -17.07 30.34
CA TYR A 575 4.23 -17.98 29.33
C TYR A 575 3.55 -17.17 28.21
N THR A 576 3.86 -17.47 26.95
CA THR A 576 3.43 -16.66 25.80
C THR A 576 2.43 -17.40 24.92
N LEU A 577 1.51 -16.66 24.30
CA LEU A 577 0.51 -17.16 23.35
C LEU A 577 0.40 -16.19 22.20
N SER A 578 0.28 -16.68 20.96
CA SER A 578 0.01 -15.82 19.81
C SER A 578 -1.43 -16.03 19.34
N LEU A 579 -2.28 -15.04 19.53
CA LEU A 579 -3.67 -15.11 19.11
C LEU A 579 -3.80 -14.77 17.64
N THR A 580 -4.54 -15.61 16.91
CA THR A 580 -4.72 -15.51 15.45
C THR A 580 -5.95 -14.70 15.08
N ASP A 581 -5.86 -13.97 13.97
CA ASP A 581 -6.90 -13.13 13.40
C ASP A 581 -6.65 -12.80 11.91
N PRO A 582 -7.65 -12.94 11.03
CA PRO A 582 -8.87 -13.74 11.20
C PRO A 582 -8.58 -15.24 11.25
N PHE A 583 -9.49 -16.01 11.85
CA PHE A 583 -9.47 -17.47 11.85
C PHE A 583 -10.89 -18.02 11.72
N GLY A 584 -11.02 -19.30 11.38
CA GLY A 584 -12.30 -19.99 11.38
C GLY A 584 -12.20 -21.31 10.64
N VAL A 585 -13.32 -21.79 10.12
CA VAL A 585 -13.33 -23.00 9.29
C VAL A 585 -13.99 -22.81 7.92
N VAL A 586 -13.61 -23.65 6.98
CA VAL A 586 -14.29 -23.80 5.69
C VAL A 586 -15.23 -25.01 5.76
N PHE A 587 -16.49 -24.84 5.37
CA PHE A 587 -17.52 -25.88 5.54
C PHE A 587 -18.56 -25.90 4.41
N ASP A 588 -19.19 -27.06 4.21
CA ASP A 588 -20.32 -27.23 3.27
C ASP A 588 -21.56 -26.49 3.83
N SER A 589 -22.08 -25.54 3.04
CA SER A 589 -23.17 -24.65 3.42
C SER A 589 -24.49 -25.37 3.75
N SER A 590 -24.64 -26.64 3.35
CA SER A 590 -25.86 -27.44 3.51
C SER A 590 -25.72 -28.58 4.53
N THR A 591 -24.59 -29.30 4.54
CA THR A 591 -24.38 -30.48 5.39
C THR A 591 -23.68 -30.18 6.72
N ASN A 592 -23.07 -28.99 6.83
CA ASN A 592 -22.21 -28.57 7.94
C ASN A 592 -20.87 -29.33 8.06
N GLU A 593 -20.53 -30.17 7.08
CA GLU A 593 -19.27 -30.90 7.04
C GLU A 593 -18.09 -29.96 6.77
N LEU A 594 -16.96 -30.18 7.46
CA LEU A 594 -15.74 -29.40 7.30
C LEU A 594 -15.03 -29.81 6.01
N ILE A 595 -14.49 -28.84 5.27
CA ILE A 595 -13.88 -29.08 3.96
C ILE A 595 -12.36 -29.16 4.13
N GLU A 596 -11.82 -30.37 3.95
CA GLU A 596 -10.39 -30.63 3.85
C GLU A 596 -9.84 -30.24 2.46
N GLY A 597 -8.65 -29.66 2.42
CA GLY A 597 -7.97 -29.29 1.18
C GLY A 597 -8.49 -28.02 0.51
N ALA A 598 -9.30 -27.21 1.20
CA ALA A 598 -9.71 -25.89 0.71
C ALA A 598 -8.52 -24.93 0.74
N THR A 599 -8.26 -24.28 -0.38
CA THR A 599 -7.21 -23.26 -0.53
C THR A 599 -7.78 -21.90 -0.16
N VAL A 600 -7.42 -21.39 1.01
CA VAL A 600 -7.86 -20.10 1.57
C VAL A 600 -6.82 -19.04 1.24
N THR A 601 -7.19 -18.06 0.43
CA THR A 601 -6.30 -16.99 -0.03
C THR A 601 -6.77 -15.64 0.46
N LEU A 602 -5.88 -14.88 1.09
CA LEU A 602 -6.17 -13.55 1.61
C LEU A 602 -5.64 -12.45 0.66
N TYR A 603 -6.50 -11.49 0.33
CA TYR A 603 -6.16 -10.33 -0.52
C TYR A 603 -6.43 -9.03 0.21
N LYS A 604 -5.68 -7.99 -0.15
CA LYS A 604 -5.95 -6.60 0.23
C LYS A 604 -7.05 -6.01 -0.63
N THR A 605 -7.75 -5.02 -0.09
CA THR A 605 -8.67 -4.17 -0.84
C THR A 605 -7.92 -3.47 -1.98
N GLY A 606 -8.27 -3.81 -3.23
CA GLY A 606 -7.50 -3.43 -4.44
C GLY A 606 -6.96 -4.62 -5.24
N GLY A 607 -7.08 -5.84 -4.71
CA GLY A 607 -6.81 -7.09 -5.45
C GLY A 607 -5.38 -7.61 -5.37
N ALA A 608 -4.50 -6.96 -4.61
CA ALA A 608 -3.14 -7.46 -4.35
C ALA A 608 -3.17 -8.57 -3.29
N LEU A 609 -2.36 -9.62 -3.48
CA LEU A 609 -2.19 -10.70 -2.50
C LEU A 609 -1.59 -10.14 -1.20
N ALA A 610 -2.09 -10.58 -0.04
CA ALA A 610 -1.51 -10.21 1.25
C ALA A 610 -0.12 -10.86 1.41
N VAL A 611 0.90 -10.05 1.69
CA VAL A 611 2.31 -10.45 1.66
C VAL A 611 2.81 -10.86 3.05
N PRO A 612 3.39 -12.07 3.22
CA PRO A 612 4.05 -12.47 4.46
C PRO A 612 5.16 -11.51 4.90
N GLY A 613 5.17 -11.15 6.17
CA GLY A 613 6.10 -10.20 6.79
C GLY A 613 5.72 -8.72 6.60
N VAL A 614 4.67 -8.44 5.83
CA VAL A 614 4.16 -7.07 5.61
C VAL A 614 2.71 -6.97 6.06
N ASP A 615 1.82 -7.74 5.44
CA ASP A 615 0.38 -7.70 5.69
C ASP A 615 -0.08 -8.82 6.63
N ILE A 616 0.65 -9.94 6.62
CA ILE A 616 0.48 -11.07 7.54
C ILE A 616 1.82 -11.43 8.19
N ALA A 617 1.80 -12.19 9.28
CA ALA A 617 3.02 -12.63 9.93
C ALA A 617 3.98 -13.33 8.96
N ALA A 618 5.30 -13.11 9.13
CA ALA A 618 6.32 -13.70 8.25
C ALA A 618 6.32 -15.24 8.25
N THR A 619 5.75 -15.85 9.28
CA THR A 619 5.60 -17.30 9.43
C THR A 619 4.34 -17.85 8.78
N ASP A 620 3.41 -16.99 8.35
CA ASP A 620 2.15 -17.42 7.74
C ASP A 620 2.34 -17.58 6.23
N GLU A 621 1.85 -18.71 5.70
CA GLU A 621 1.73 -18.93 4.27
C GLU A 621 0.43 -18.32 3.74
N ASN A 622 0.47 -17.77 2.52
CA ASN A 622 -0.71 -17.32 1.79
C ASN A 622 -0.53 -17.71 0.32
N PRO A 623 -1.36 -18.64 -0.21
CA PRO A 623 -2.56 -19.23 0.40
C PRO A 623 -2.30 -20.31 1.47
N GLN A 624 -3.29 -20.53 2.35
CA GLN A 624 -3.33 -21.66 3.29
C GLN A 624 -4.18 -22.81 2.75
N ILE A 625 -3.87 -24.05 3.14
CA ILE A 625 -4.66 -25.24 2.80
C ILE A 625 -5.25 -25.81 4.09
N THR A 626 -6.57 -26.01 4.14
CA THR A 626 -7.26 -26.56 5.31
C THR A 626 -7.00 -28.06 5.50
N GLY A 627 -6.90 -28.50 6.75
CA GLY A 627 -6.86 -29.92 7.12
C GLY A 627 -8.26 -30.53 7.26
N ALA A 628 -8.34 -31.75 7.81
CA ALA A 628 -9.60 -32.45 8.08
C ALA A 628 -10.55 -31.71 9.06
N ASP A 629 -10.01 -30.75 9.82
CA ASP A 629 -10.76 -29.84 10.69
C ASP A 629 -11.30 -28.60 9.97
N GLY A 630 -11.02 -28.45 8.67
CA GLY A 630 -11.42 -27.30 7.86
C GLY A 630 -10.81 -25.98 8.32
N PHE A 631 -9.86 -26.00 9.26
CA PHE A 631 -9.40 -24.81 9.97
C PHE A 631 -8.41 -23.98 9.15
N TYR A 632 -8.52 -22.66 9.26
CA TYR A 632 -7.55 -21.70 8.74
C TYR A 632 -7.30 -20.60 9.77
N SER A 633 -6.12 -19.97 9.70
CA SER A 633 -5.80 -18.86 10.61
C SER A 633 -4.67 -17.98 10.09
N PHE A 634 -4.92 -16.68 9.99
CA PHE A 634 -3.89 -15.68 9.70
C PHE A 634 -3.56 -14.89 10.97
N LEU A 635 -2.42 -14.22 10.98
CA LEU A 635 -2.08 -13.17 11.93
C LEU A 635 -1.86 -11.90 11.10
N THR A 636 -2.90 -11.09 11.00
CA THR A 636 -2.98 -9.97 10.03
C THR A 636 -2.61 -8.64 10.66
N ALA A 637 -1.99 -7.75 9.87
CA ALA A 637 -1.88 -6.35 10.22
C ALA A 637 -3.21 -5.62 9.98
N ASN A 638 -3.44 -4.51 10.68
CA ASN A 638 -4.67 -3.72 10.50
C ASN A 638 -4.81 -3.20 9.05
N ASN A 639 -5.84 -3.66 8.34
CA ASN A 639 -6.18 -3.23 6.98
C ASN A 639 -7.56 -3.78 6.58
N ASP A 640 -8.01 -3.43 5.38
CA ASP A 640 -9.18 -4.01 4.74
C ASP A 640 -8.77 -5.16 3.81
N TYR A 641 -9.34 -6.34 4.03
CA TYR A 641 -9.04 -7.56 3.29
C TYR A 641 -10.29 -8.24 2.77
N TYR A 642 -10.13 -9.20 1.86
CA TYR A 642 -11.17 -10.15 1.49
C TYR A 642 -10.55 -11.53 1.22
N PHE A 643 -11.36 -12.58 1.37
CA PHE A 643 -10.95 -13.96 1.09
C PHE A 643 -11.44 -14.43 -0.27
N THR A 644 -10.61 -15.22 -0.95
CA THR A 644 -11.08 -16.16 -1.98
C THR A 644 -10.76 -17.57 -1.52
N ILE A 645 -11.70 -18.49 -1.70
CA ILE A 645 -11.54 -19.88 -1.28
C ILE A 645 -11.84 -20.78 -2.46
N GLU A 646 -10.92 -21.70 -2.74
CA GLU A 646 -11.05 -22.68 -3.79
C GLU A 646 -11.02 -24.09 -3.19
N ALA A 647 -12.03 -24.90 -3.49
CA ALA A 647 -12.07 -26.30 -3.10
C ALA A 647 -12.78 -27.11 -4.19
N LEU A 648 -12.25 -28.30 -4.50
CA LEU A 648 -12.85 -29.16 -5.50
C LEU A 648 -14.25 -29.61 -5.05
N GLY A 649 -15.23 -29.53 -5.94
CA GLY A 649 -16.61 -29.90 -5.62
C GLY A 649 -17.44 -28.78 -4.99
N TYR A 650 -16.87 -27.58 -4.85
CA TYR A 650 -17.52 -26.45 -4.22
C TYR A 650 -17.41 -25.17 -5.03
N THR A 651 -18.35 -24.27 -4.81
CA THR A 651 -18.33 -22.88 -5.28
C THR A 651 -18.30 -21.92 -4.11
N TYR A 652 -17.51 -20.87 -4.26
CA TYR A 652 -17.41 -19.75 -3.33
C TYR A 652 -17.49 -18.43 -4.11
N PRO A 653 -18.14 -17.38 -3.59
CA PRO A 653 -18.90 -17.37 -2.34
C PRO A 653 -20.16 -18.22 -2.36
N SER A 654 -20.62 -18.67 -1.19
CA SER A 654 -21.93 -19.32 -1.05
C SER A 654 -23.07 -18.35 -1.36
N THR A 655 -24.07 -18.85 -2.09
CA THR A 655 -25.33 -18.20 -2.43
C THR A 655 -26.49 -18.63 -1.52
N ALA A 656 -26.24 -19.54 -0.58
CA ALA A 656 -27.25 -20.03 0.34
C ALA A 656 -27.76 -18.92 1.27
N GLY A 657 -29.08 -18.91 1.53
CA GLY A 657 -29.73 -17.90 2.36
C GLY A 657 -29.75 -18.23 3.86
N SER A 658 -29.37 -19.44 4.26
CA SER A 658 -29.35 -19.91 5.64
C SER A 658 -28.28 -20.96 5.84
N PHE A 659 -27.64 -20.98 7.01
CA PHE A 659 -26.54 -21.89 7.33
C PHE A 659 -26.84 -22.73 8.58
N PRO A 660 -26.20 -23.91 8.74
CA PRO A 660 -26.29 -24.74 9.93
C PRO A 660 -25.95 -23.98 11.23
N ALA A 661 -26.56 -24.40 12.34
CA ALA A 661 -26.32 -23.79 13.65
C ALA A 661 -24.89 -24.07 14.16
N GLY A 662 -24.34 -23.14 14.94
CA GLY A 662 -23.00 -23.25 15.52
C GLY A 662 -21.86 -22.77 14.62
N ARG A 663 -22.16 -22.01 13.56
CA ARG A 663 -21.18 -21.34 12.69
C ARG A 663 -21.17 -19.84 12.90
N THR A 664 -19.99 -19.24 12.82
CA THR A 664 -19.80 -17.79 12.95
C THR A 664 -19.74 -17.14 11.58
N ILE A 665 -20.90 -16.75 11.05
CA ILE A 665 -21.01 -16.11 9.72
C ILE A 665 -21.05 -14.60 9.90
N VAL A 666 -19.99 -13.91 9.47
CA VAL A 666 -19.80 -12.46 9.63
C VAL A 666 -19.46 -11.81 8.29
N THR A 667 -19.33 -10.49 8.24
CA THR A 667 -18.83 -9.78 7.04
C THR A 667 -17.45 -10.32 6.68
N GLY A 668 -17.30 -10.82 5.45
CA GLY A 668 -16.09 -11.48 4.96
C GLY A 668 -16.25 -12.98 4.74
N SER A 669 -17.16 -13.63 5.48
CA SER A 669 -17.43 -15.07 5.36
C SER A 669 -17.80 -15.50 3.93
N LYS A 670 -18.37 -14.61 3.11
CA LYS A 670 -18.77 -14.88 1.72
C LYS A 670 -17.96 -14.01 0.75
N GLY A 671 -16.70 -13.76 1.06
CA GLY A 671 -15.76 -13.05 0.19
C GLY A 671 -15.99 -11.56 0.14
N GLU A 672 -16.84 -11.03 1.03
CA GLU A 672 -16.97 -9.59 1.22
C GLU A 672 -15.67 -8.99 1.78
N THR A 673 -15.46 -7.69 1.58
CA THR A 673 -14.38 -6.97 2.25
C THR A 673 -14.70 -6.85 3.74
N PHE A 674 -13.71 -7.11 4.59
CA PHE A 674 -13.76 -6.95 6.03
C PHE A 674 -12.54 -6.18 6.55
N THR A 675 -12.70 -5.49 7.67
CA THR A 675 -11.64 -4.68 8.29
C THR A 675 -11.04 -5.40 9.48
N VAL A 676 -9.72 -5.52 9.49
CA VAL A 676 -8.94 -5.89 10.69
C VAL A 676 -8.50 -4.61 11.38
N ALA A 677 -8.90 -4.45 12.64
CA ALA A 677 -8.63 -3.26 13.45
C ALA A 677 -8.15 -3.62 14.87
N GLY A 678 -7.27 -4.62 14.98
CA GLY A 678 -6.69 -5.09 16.24
C GLY A 678 -7.63 -5.95 17.09
N VAL A 679 -8.72 -6.45 16.50
CA VAL A 679 -9.68 -7.34 17.14
C VAL A 679 -9.59 -8.71 16.50
N ILE A 680 -9.65 -9.75 17.32
CA ILE A 680 -9.70 -11.13 16.86
C ILE A 680 -11.05 -11.41 16.18
N ILE A 681 -11.00 -11.85 14.92
CA ILE A 681 -12.18 -12.14 14.10
C ILE A 681 -12.28 -13.65 13.89
N GLU A 682 -13.32 -14.26 14.45
CA GLU A 682 -13.76 -15.60 14.08
C GLU A 682 -14.71 -15.50 12.88
N MET A 683 -14.41 -16.24 11.81
CA MET A 683 -15.10 -16.15 10.53
C MET A 683 -15.15 -17.53 9.86
N ASP A 684 -16.32 -18.14 9.86
CA ASP A 684 -16.52 -19.39 9.13
C ASP A 684 -16.94 -19.09 7.69
N HIS A 685 -16.39 -19.86 6.74
CA HIS A 685 -16.62 -19.70 5.32
C HIS A 685 -17.50 -20.82 4.76
N PRO A 686 -18.77 -20.53 4.42
CA PRO A 686 -19.63 -21.49 3.75
C PRO A 686 -19.26 -21.63 2.27
N MET A 687 -19.21 -22.87 1.79
CA MET A 687 -19.09 -23.18 0.37
C MET A 687 -20.27 -24.01 -0.12
N ASP A 688 -20.76 -23.74 -1.32
CA ASP A 688 -21.87 -24.48 -1.92
C ASP A 688 -21.36 -25.68 -2.71
N SER A 689 -21.83 -26.89 -2.40
CA SER A 689 -21.48 -28.06 -3.21
C SER A 689 -21.98 -27.90 -4.65
N ASN A 690 -21.08 -28.08 -5.62
CA ASN A 690 -21.38 -28.03 -7.06
C ASN A 690 -21.44 -29.44 -7.71
N GLY A 691 -21.25 -30.49 -6.91
CA GLY A 691 -21.34 -31.89 -7.33
C GLY A 691 -20.10 -32.46 -8.02
N LEU A 692 -18.99 -31.72 -8.13
CA LEU A 692 -17.75 -32.21 -8.73
C LEU A 692 -16.89 -32.98 -7.72
N GLN A 693 -16.99 -34.32 -7.71
CA GLN A 693 -16.29 -35.19 -6.76
C GLN A 693 -14.85 -35.58 -7.17
N LEU A 694 -14.53 -35.54 -8.46
CA LEU A 694 -13.30 -36.07 -9.04
C LEU A 694 -12.47 -34.99 -9.72
N LEU A 695 -11.15 -35.15 -9.68
CA LEU A 695 -10.20 -34.36 -10.47
C LEU A 695 -9.71 -35.20 -11.66
N VAL A 696 -9.76 -34.64 -12.85
CA VAL A 696 -9.29 -35.26 -14.08
C VAL A 696 -8.17 -34.41 -14.68
N GLU A 697 -7.06 -35.08 -14.98
CA GLU A 697 -5.94 -34.53 -15.74
C GLU A 697 -5.72 -35.35 -17.01
N LYS A 698 -5.16 -34.73 -18.04
CA LYS A 698 -5.01 -35.34 -19.36
C LYS A 698 -3.69 -34.93 -19.98
N ASP A 699 -2.96 -35.92 -20.48
CA ASP A 699 -1.70 -35.75 -21.18
C ASP A 699 -1.67 -36.56 -22.49
N ALA A 700 -0.79 -36.18 -23.40
CA ALA A 700 -0.54 -36.87 -24.66
C ALA A 700 0.96 -37.14 -24.82
N ASN A 701 1.31 -38.34 -25.29
CA ASN A 701 2.70 -38.73 -25.48
C ASN A 701 3.46 -37.97 -26.59
N LYS A 702 2.78 -37.09 -27.33
CA LYS A 702 3.32 -36.30 -28.45
C LYS A 702 2.68 -34.92 -28.45
N THR A 703 3.48 -33.90 -28.77
CA THR A 703 3.03 -32.52 -28.99
C THR A 703 2.82 -32.23 -30.47
N ASP A 704 3.70 -32.73 -31.34
CA ASP A 704 3.59 -32.67 -32.80
C ASP A 704 3.33 -34.06 -33.38
N VAL A 705 2.43 -34.15 -34.36
CA VAL A 705 1.94 -35.42 -34.92
C VAL A 705 1.71 -35.27 -36.42
N THR A 706 2.06 -36.28 -37.23
CA THR A 706 1.73 -36.29 -38.67
C THR A 706 0.49 -37.16 -38.95
N VAL A 707 -0.10 -36.99 -40.14
CA VAL A 707 -1.25 -37.79 -40.57
C VAL A 707 -0.89 -39.28 -40.57
N GLY A 708 -1.75 -40.12 -39.97
CA GLY A 708 -1.55 -41.57 -39.85
C GLY A 708 -0.83 -42.02 -38.57
N GLU A 709 -0.23 -41.09 -37.81
CA GLU A 709 0.42 -41.44 -36.54
C GLU A 709 -0.58 -41.75 -35.42
N VAL A 710 -0.08 -42.48 -34.42
CA VAL A 710 -0.84 -42.84 -33.20
C VAL A 710 -0.43 -41.95 -32.04
N VAL A 711 -1.42 -41.35 -31.40
CA VAL A 711 -1.31 -40.57 -30.17
C VAL A 711 -1.88 -41.37 -29.01
N THR A 712 -1.10 -41.55 -27.95
CA THR A 712 -1.54 -42.16 -26.69
C THR A 712 -1.89 -41.06 -25.71
N TYR A 713 -3.16 -41.01 -25.30
CA TYR A 713 -3.62 -40.13 -24.24
C TYR A 713 -3.58 -40.88 -22.91
N THR A 714 -3.04 -40.22 -21.89
CA THR A 714 -3.07 -40.67 -20.49
C THR A 714 -4.00 -39.74 -19.72
N VAL A 715 -5.01 -40.30 -19.06
CA VAL A 715 -5.98 -39.57 -18.24
C VAL A 715 -5.86 -40.06 -16.80
N THR A 716 -5.48 -39.16 -15.91
CA THR A 716 -5.44 -39.41 -14.46
C THR A 716 -6.76 -38.96 -13.87
N ILE A 717 -7.41 -39.82 -13.08
CA ILE A 717 -8.73 -39.61 -12.48
C ILE A 717 -8.58 -39.84 -10.98
N GLU A 718 -8.58 -38.76 -10.21
CA GLU A 718 -8.40 -38.77 -8.77
C GLU A 718 -9.72 -38.49 -8.06
N ASN A 719 -9.98 -39.22 -6.97
CA ASN A 719 -11.04 -38.92 -6.04
C ASN A 719 -10.44 -38.38 -4.73
N PRO A 720 -10.29 -37.05 -4.58
CA PRO A 720 -9.76 -36.48 -3.36
C PRO A 720 -10.78 -36.46 -2.22
N SER A 721 -12.06 -36.79 -2.47
CA SER A 721 -13.09 -36.78 -1.44
C SER A 721 -12.99 -37.99 -0.48
N ALA A 722 -13.56 -37.84 0.71
CA ALA A 722 -13.70 -38.91 1.71
C ALA A 722 -14.78 -39.95 1.37
N VAL A 723 -15.51 -39.76 0.27
CA VAL A 723 -16.61 -40.64 -0.16
C VAL A 723 -16.22 -41.35 -1.46
N SER A 724 -16.59 -42.62 -1.61
CA SER A 724 -16.34 -43.34 -2.86
C SER A 724 -17.28 -42.86 -3.98
N ALA A 725 -16.77 -42.77 -5.20
CA ALA A 725 -17.54 -42.49 -6.41
C ALA A 725 -17.85 -43.80 -7.15
N PRO A 726 -19.07 -44.37 -7.06
CA PRO A 726 -19.43 -45.63 -7.73
C PRO A 726 -19.81 -45.42 -9.20
N ASN A 727 -19.59 -46.42 -10.06
CA ASN A 727 -20.08 -46.43 -11.46
C ASN A 727 -19.65 -45.20 -12.29
N VAL A 728 -18.37 -44.83 -12.21
CA VAL A 728 -17.77 -43.71 -12.94
C VAL A 728 -17.52 -44.08 -14.40
N PHE A 729 -17.86 -43.15 -15.29
CA PHE A 729 -17.54 -43.18 -16.71
C PHE A 729 -16.73 -41.94 -17.08
N LEU A 730 -15.68 -42.11 -17.88
CA LEU A 730 -14.96 -41.01 -18.51
C LEU A 730 -15.51 -40.79 -19.92
N GLU A 731 -16.03 -39.60 -20.19
CA GLU A 731 -16.35 -39.16 -21.55
C GLU A 731 -15.20 -38.38 -22.14
N ASP A 732 -14.87 -38.70 -23.39
CA ASP A 732 -13.81 -38.03 -24.13
C ASP A 732 -14.30 -37.62 -25.52
N ARG A 733 -14.31 -36.31 -25.76
CA ARG A 733 -14.64 -35.73 -27.06
C ARG A 733 -13.38 -35.63 -27.92
N ILE A 734 -13.04 -36.75 -28.56
CA ILE A 734 -11.89 -36.85 -29.46
C ILE A 734 -11.90 -35.74 -30.55
N PRO A 735 -10.72 -35.26 -30.99
CA PRO A 735 -10.64 -34.26 -32.04
C PRO A 735 -11.27 -34.74 -33.36
N ALA A 736 -11.77 -33.81 -34.17
CA ALA A 736 -12.32 -34.16 -35.49
C ALA A 736 -11.20 -34.75 -36.38
N GLY A 737 -11.50 -35.86 -37.07
CA GLY A 737 -10.52 -36.57 -37.90
C GLY A 737 -9.67 -37.60 -37.15
N PHE A 738 -9.72 -37.65 -35.81
CA PHE A 738 -9.07 -38.69 -35.02
C PHE A 738 -10.01 -39.87 -34.82
N LYS A 739 -9.45 -41.08 -34.64
CA LYS A 739 -10.23 -42.30 -34.40
C LYS A 739 -9.61 -43.15 -33.30
N TYR A 740 -10.43 -43.63 -32.36
CA TYR A 740 -9.98 -44.60 -31.36
C TYR A 740 -9.57 -45.92 -32.00
N ILE A 741 -8.46 -46.50 -31.51
CA ILE A 741 -7.94 -47.80 -31.96
C ILE A 741 -8.53 -48.92 -31.08
N PRO A 742 -9.34 -49.84 -31.64
CA PRO A 742 -9.94 -50.93 -30.87
C PRO A 742 -8.93 -51.78 -30.08
N GLY A 743 -9.30 -52.17 -28.88
CA GLY A 743 -8.51 -52.95 -27.95
C GLY A 743 -7.33 -52.23 -27.29
N LYS A 744 -7.28 -50.89 -27.33
CA LYS A 744 -6.16 -50.08 -26.80
C LYS A 744 -6.48 -49.26 -25.55
N ALA A 745 -7.59 -49.51 -24.88
CA ALA A 745 -7.91 -48.92 -23.57
C ALA A 745 -7.30 -49.76 -22.42
N ILE A 746 -6.53 -49.11 -21.54
CA ILE A 746 -5.87 -49.71 -20.39
C ILE A 746 -6.16 -48.85 -19.16
N LEU A 747 -6.74 -49.42 -18.10
CA LEU A 747 -7.00 -48.78 -16.83
C LEU A 747 -6.13 -49.42 -15.74
N ASP A 748 -5.31 -48.63 -15.05
CA ASP A 748 -4.37 -49.08 -14.00
C ASP A 748 -3.47 -50.24 -14.46
N GLY A 749 -3.02 -50.19 -15.73
CA GLY A 749 -2.20 -51.24 -16.34
C GLY A 749 -2.98 -52.48 -16.84
N VAL A 750 -4.29 -52.56 -16.59
CA VAL A 750 -5.16 -53.67 -17.02
C VAL A 750 -5.99 -53.27 -18.24
N LYS A 751 -6.01 -54.11 -19.26
CA LYS A 751 -6.84 -53.87 -20.45
C LYS A 751 -8.34 -53.94 -20.10
N ILE A 752 -9.11 -52.96 -20.54
CA ILE A 752 -10.58 -52.88 -20.35
C ILE A 752 -11.32 -53.08 -21.67
N SER A 753 -12.66 -53.18 -21.61
CA SER A 753 -13.52 -53.20 -22.80
C SER A 753 -13.40 -51.91 -23.60
N ASP A 754 -13.61 -51.98 -24.91
CA ASP A 754 -13.60 -50.81 -25.77
C ASP A 754 -14.69 -49.80 -25.37
N PRO A 755 -14.42 -48.48 -25.49
CA PRO A 755 -15.39 -47.45 -25.19
C PRO A 755 -16.60 -47.52 -26.13
N SER A 756 -17.74 -47.09 -25.61
CA SER A 756 -18.95 -46.89 -26.44
C SER A 756 -18.96 -45.50 -27.06
N GLY A 757 -19.75 -45.29 -28.11
CA GLY A 757 -19.84 -44.01 -28.81
C GLY A 757 -18.74 -43.77 -29.85
N GLN A 758 -18.75 -42.59 -30.45
CA GLN A 758 -17.78 -42.19 -31.49
C GLN A 758 -17.20 -40.81 -31.22
N ARG A 759 -18.05 -39.85 -30.80
CA ARG A 759 -17.65 -38.51 -30.36
C ARG A 759 -18.80 -37.86 -29.56
N PRO A 760 -18.80 -37.95 -28.22
CA PRO A 760 -17.74 -38.48 -27.37
C PRO A 760 -17.63 -40.02 -27.43
N VAL A 761 -16.44 -40.51 -27.07
CA VAL A 761 -16.24 -41.92 -26.65
C VAL A 761 -16.39 -42.00 -25.14
N SER A 762 -16.95 -43.09 -24.62
CA SER A 762 -17.24 -43.26 -23.19
C SER A 762 -16.61 -44.53 -22.63
N PHE A 763 -15.69 -44.37 -21.68
CA PHE A 763 -14.96 -45.45 -21.01
C PHE A 763 -15.57 -45.76 -19.64
N SER A 764 -15.83 -47.02 -19.33
CA SER A 764 -16.23 -47.45 -17.98
C SER A 764 -15.00 -47.52 -17.07
N VAL A 765 -14.95 -46.66 -16.05
CA VAL A 765 -13.85 -46.58 -15.07
C VAL A 765 -14.17 -47.39 -13.81
N GLY A 766 -15.46 -47.60 -13.52
CA GLY A 766 -15.92 -48.36 -12.37
C GLY A 766 -15.97 -47.52 -11.10
N THR A 767 -15.86 -48.15 -9.93
CA THR A 767 -15.84 -47.43 -8.64
C THR A 767 -14.44 -46.88 -8.36
N ILE A 768 -14.37 -45.61 -7.94
CA ILE A 768 -13.15 -44.97 -7.44
C ILE A 768 -13.35 -44.73 -5.94
N GLY A 769 -12.53 -45.39 -5.11
CA GLY A 769 -12.58 -45.23 -3.66
C GLY A 769 -12.20 -43.82 -3.22
N ALA A 770 -12.51 -43.47 -1.97
CA ALA A 770 -12.04 -42.22 -1.36
C ALA A 770 -10.50 -42.15 -1.35
N GLY A 771 -9.91 -41.03 -1.75
CA GLY A 771 -8.46 -40.82 -1.85
C GLY A 771 -7.76 -41.66 -2.94
N VAL A 772 -8.50 -42.33 -3.83
CA VAL A 772 -7.92 -43.24 -4.84
C VAL A 772 -7.75 -42.52 -6.18
N THR A 773 -6.61 -42.75 -6.83
CA THR A 773 -6.32 -42.32 -8.20
C THR A 773 -6.33 -43.51 -9.16
N LYS A 774 -7.01 -43.35 -10.29
CA LYS A 774 -6.98 -44.29 -11.43
C LYS A 774 -6.34 -43.64 -12.66
N THR A 775 -5.63 -44.43 -13.46
CA THR A 775 -4.99 -43.97 -14.70
C THR A 775 -5.53 -44.72 -15.90
N LEU A 776 -6.22 -44.02 -16.81
CA LEU A 776 -6.70 -44.54 -18.09
C LEU A 776 -5.76 -44.13 -19.23
N LYS A 777 -5.23 -45.11 -19.97
CA LYS A 777 -4.49 -44.88 -21.23
C LYS A 777 -5.29 -45.40 -22.42
N TYR A 778 -5.35 -44.62 -23.49
CA TYR A 778 -5.96 -45.06 -24.74
C TYR A 778 -5.29 -44.41 -25.95
N GLN A 779 -5.44 -45.05 -27.12
CA GLN A 779 -4.75 -44.64 -28.35
C GLN A 779 -5.74 -44.16 -29.41
N LEU A 780 -5.44 -43.02 -30.01
CA LEU A 780 -6.12 -42.47 -31.17
C LEU A 780 -5.16 -42.46 -32.37
N VAL A 781 -5.67 -42.71 -33.58
CA VAL A 781 -4.95 -42.52 -34.84
C VAL A 781 -5.42 -41.23 -35.52
N VAL A 782 -4.48 -40.46 -36.07
CA VAL A 782 -4.77 -39.27 -36.88
C VAL A 782 -5.24 -39.70 -38.27
N GLY A 783 -6.47 -39.39 -38.62
CA GLY A 783 -7.05 -39.75 -39.91
C GLY A 783 -6.54 -38.88 -41.07
N SER A 784 -6.73 -39.36 -42.29
CA SER A 784 -6.23 -38.73 -43.54
C SER A 784 -6.93 -37.43 -43.95
N GLY A 785 -8.04 -37.06 -43.29
CA GLY A 785 -8.78 -35.81 -43.55
C GLY A 785 -8.36 -34.64 -42.66
N VAL A 786 -7.27 -34.79 -41.91
CA VAL A 786 -6.75 -33.80 -40.97
C VAL A 786 -5.75 -32.90 -41.69
N VAL A 787 -5.83 -31.59 -41.45
CA VAL A 787 -4.92 -30.58 -42.02
C VAL A 787 -3.96 -30.08 -40.94
N PRO A 788 -2.79 -29.49 -41.30
CA PRO A 788 -1.89 -28.90 -40.32
C PRO A 788 -2.59 -27.87 -39.42
N GLY A 789 -2.38 -27.94 -38.11
CA GLY A 789 -3.05 -27.09 -37.11
C GLY A 789 -3.22 -27.75 -35.75
N ASP A 790 -3.85 -27.05 -34.80
CA ASP A 790 -4.02 -27.51 -33.41
C ASP A 790 -5.33 -28.27 -33.19
N TYR A 791 -5.23 -29.44 -32.54
CA TYR A 791 -6.36 -30.34 -32.29
C TYR A 791 -6.47 -30.67 -30.79
N THR A 792 -7.47 -30.09 -30.13
CA THR A 792 -7.72 -30.29 -28.69
C THR A 792 -8.64 -31.47 -28.43
N ASN A 793 -8.20 -32.39 -27.57
CA ASN A 793 -8.99 -33.46 -27.00
C ASN A 793 -9.52 -33.07 -25.61
N ARG A 794 -10.78 -33.39 -25.29
CA ARG A 794 -11.46 -32.94 -24.05
C ARG A 794 -12.12 -34.10 -23.31
N ALA A 795 -11.83 -34.28 -22.02
CA ALA A 795 -12.38 -35.35 -21.19
C ALA A 795 -13.03 -34.85 -19.90
N PHE A 796 -14.08 -35.52 -19.42
CA PHE A 796 -14.64 -35.34 -18.08
C PHE A 796 -15.25 -36.64 -17.57
N ALA A 797 -15.38 -36.78 -16.25
CA ALA A 797 -15.99 -37.93 -15.59
C ALA A 797 -17.44 -37.63 -15.17
N ARG A 798 -18.28 -38.67 -15.24
CA ARG A 798 -19.68 -38.64 -14.83
C ARG A 798 -20.11 -39.96 -14.20
N PHE A 799 -21.20 -39.95 -13.47
CA PHE A 799 -21.89 -41.19 -13.10
C PHE A 799 -22.63 -41.81 -14.28
N SER A 800 -22.95 -43.10 -14.18
CA SER A 800 -23.83 -43.83 -15.11
C SER A 800 -25.16 -43.12 -15.39
N GLY A 801 -25.69 -42.39 -14.40
CA GLY A 801 -26.94 -41.61 -14.52
C GLY A 801 -26.82 -40.28 -15.29
N GLY A 802 -25.62 -39.91 -15.76
CA GLY A 802 -25.40 -38.70 -16.58
C GLY A 802 -24.83 -37.50 -15.82
N THR A 803 -24.88 -37.49 -14.48
CA THR A 803 -24.35 -36.39 -13.65
C THR A 803 -22.84 -36.26 -13.80
N VAL A 804 -22.37 -35.09 -14.24
CA VAL A 804 -20.95 -34.74 -14.30
C VAL A 804 -20.41 -34.59 -12.89
N ILE A 805 -19.26 -35.22 -12.62
CA ILE A 805 -18.64 -35.26 -11.30
C ILE A 805 -17.16 -34.87 -11.34
N SER A 806 -16.66 -34.29 -12.43
CA SER A 806 -15.30 -33.75 -12.48
C SER A 806 -15.20 -32.46 -13.27
N ASN A 807 -14.04 -31.81 -13.17
CA ASN A 807 -13.59 -30.82 -14.12
C ASN A 807 -13.48 -31.39 -15.56
N THR A 808 -13.34 -30.50 -16.55
CA THR A 808 -13.03 -30.89 -17.93
C THR A 808 -11.53 -30.76 -18.19
N ALA A 809 -10.85 -31.87 -18.46
CA ALA A 809 -9.44 -31.92 -18.82
C ALA A 809 -9.24 -31.78 -20.33
N ASN A 810 -8.32 -30.91 -20.76
CA ASN A 810 -8.03 -30.66 -22.17
C ASN A 810 -6.57 -30.98 -22.49
N GLN A 811 -6.30 -31.56 -23.66
CA GLN A 811 -4.94 -31.74 -24.17
C GLN A 811 -4.88 -31.53 -25.68
N THR A 812 -3.98 -30.66 -26.14
CA THR A 812 -3.83 -30.28 -27.55
C THR A 812 -2.60 -30.94 -28.16
N VAL A 813 -2.75 -31.45 -29.38
CA VAL A 813 -1.64 -31.87 -30.25
C VAL A 813 -1.68 -31.08 -31.54
N LYS A 814 -0.52 -30.76 -32.09
CA LYS A 814 -0.36 -30.02 -33.33
C LYS A 814 -0.05 -30.95 -34.48
N ILE A 815 -0.76 -30.77 -35.59
CA ILE A 815 -0.52 -31.52 -36.82
C ILE A 815 0.48 -30.75 -37.66
N VAL A 816 1.61 -31.39 -37.98
CA VAL A 816 2.70 -30.79 -38.79
C VAL A 816 2.76 -31.45 -40.18
N PRO A 817 3.15 -30.72 -41.24
CA PRO A 817 3.37 -31.30 -42.57
C PRO A 817 4.55 -32.28 -42.59
N ASP A 818 4.46 -33.32 -43.42
CA ASP A 818 5.54 -34.27 -43.67
C ASP A 818 6.55 -33.71 -44.70
N ALA A 819 7.83 -33.66 -44.34
CA ALA A 819 8.86 -33.07 -45.20
C ALA A 819 9.10 -33.80 -46.53
N VAL A 820 8.72 -35.09 -46.63
CA VAL A 820 8.91 -35.92 -47.83
C VAL A 820 7.70 -35.82 -48.77
N PHE A 821 6.49 -35.80 -48.22
CA PHE A 821 5.26 -35.84 -49.01
C PHE A 821 4.60 -34.47 -49.20
N ASP A 822 4.82 -33.52 -48.28
CA ASP A 822 4.11 -32.24 -48.25
C ASP A 822 4.97 -31.03 -48.64
N LEU A 823 6.30 -31.16 -48.80
CA LEU A 823 7.22 -30.08 -49.20
C LEU A 823 7.87 -30.35 -50.59
N GLY A 824 8.38 -29.30 -51.25
CA GLY A 824 8.99 -29.36 -52.58
C GLY A 824 10.46 -28.90 -52.65
N LEU A 825 11.08 -29.02 -53.82
CA LEU A 825 12.51 -28.73 -54.09
C LEU A 825 12.65 -27.80 -55.30
N ALA A 826 13.38 -26.70 -55.17
CA ALA A 826 13.84 -25.92 -56.32
C ALA A 826 15.33 -26.16 -56.59
N ILE A 827 15.72 -26.26 -57.86
CA ILE A 827 17.11 -26.39 -58.31
C ILE A 827 17.38 -25.43 -59.47
N GLY A 828 18.63 -25.13 -59.74
CA GLY A 828 18.95 -24.20 -60.82
C GLY A 828 20.41 -23.94 -61.04
N LYS A 829 20.72 -23.09 -62.02
CA LYS A 829 22.09 -22.64 -62.30
C LYS A 829 22.19 -21.16 -62.69
N VAL A 830 23.31 -20.55 -62.35
CA VAL A 830 23.80 -19.29 -62.93
C VAL A 830 24.95 -19.60 -63.89
N PHE A 831 24.94 -19.10 -65.11
CA PHE A 831 25.94 -19.45 -66.13
C PHE A 831 26.31 -18.27 -67.03
N TRP A 832 27.49 -18.36 -67.65
CA TRP A 832 27.88 -17.47 -68.74
C TRP A 832 27.04 -17.77 -69.96
N ASP A 833 26.23 -16.83 -70.41
CA ASP A 833 25.43 -16.93 -71.62
C ASP A 833 26.14 -16.13 -72.72
N ARG A 834 27.01 -16.81 -73.47
CA ARG A 834 27.96 -16.16 -74.38
C ARG A 834 27.31 -15.66 -75.65
N ASN A 835 26.31 -16.39 -76.12
CA ASN A 835 25.57 -16.09 -77.32
C ASN A 835 24.31 -15.23 -77.05
N GLU A 836 24.01 -14.95 -75.77
CA GLU A 836 22.87 -14.15 -75.30
C GLU A 836 21.50 -14.78 -75.66
N ASP A 837 21.41 -16.11 -75.72
CA ASP A 837 20.16 -16.82 -76.03
C ASP A 837 19.33 -17.20 -74.78
N GLY A 838 19.89 -16.99 -73.58
CA GLY A 838 19.25 -17.27 -72.29
C GLY A 838 19.24 -18.74 -71.89
N ILE A 839 19.93 -19.61 -72.64
CA ILE A 839 19.99 -21.06 -72.47
C ILE A 839 21.47 -21.45 -72.32
N GLN A 840 21.76 -22.45 -71.48
CA GLN A 840 23.13 -22.99 -71.36
C GLN A 840 23.28 -24.13 -72.36
N ASN A 841 23.69 -23.85 -73.59
CA ASN A 841 23.78 -24.84 -74.67
C ASN A 841 25.15 -24.88 -75.39
N ASN A 842 26.10 -23.99 -75.07
CA ASN A 842 27.45 -24.03 -75.65
C ASN A 842 28.52 -24.47 -74.64
N ALA A 843 29.60 -25.08 -75.16
CA ALA A 843 30.68 -25.60 -74.33
C ALA A 843 31.46 -24.50 -73.57
N ASP A 844 31.39 -23.24 -74.02
CA ASP A 844 32.01 -22.06 -73.42
C ASP A 844 31.09 -21.33 -72.41
N GLU A 845 29.86 -21.80 -72.24
CA GLU A 845 28.83 -21.26 -71.33
C GLU A 845 28.90 -21.91 -69.95
N ARG A 846 30.04 -21.72 -69.28
CA ARG A 846 30.33 -22.36 -67.98
C ARG A 846 29.53 -21.71 -66.86
N GLY A 847 29.28 -22.46 -65.79
CA GLY A 847 28.60 -21.97 -64.60
C GLY A 847 29.37 -20.87 -63.86
N LEU A 848 28.64 -19.96 -63.22
CA LEU A 848 29.15 -18.85 -62.44
C LEU A 848 29.03 -19.14 -60.95
N SER A 849 30.19 -19.24 -60.30
CA SER A 849 30.29 -19.56 -58.88
C SER A 849 30.17 -18.33 -57.98
N PHE A 850 29.78 -18.57 -56.73
CA PHE A 850 29.67 -17.55 -55.68
C PHE A 850 28.64 -16.45 -55.94
N ILE A 851 27.65 -16.71 -56.79
CA ILE A 851 26.55 -15.79 -57.08
C ILE A 851 25.41 -16.02 -56.09
N LYS A 852 24.89 -14.94 -55.49
CA LYS A 852 23.80 -15.02 -54.51
C LYS A 852 22.43 -14.94 -55.16
N ILE A 853 21.52 -15.76 -54.67
CA ILE A 853 20.11 -15.83 -55.04
C ILE A 853 19.29 -15.70 -53.76
N VAL A 854 18.27 -14.84 -53.78
CA VAL A 854 17.43 -14.52 -52.63
C VAL A 854 15.99 -14.90 -52.93
N THR A 855 15.32 -15.52 -51.97
CA THR A 855 13.90 -15.90 -52.03
C THR A 855 13.02 -14.88 -51.30
N GLU A 856 11.70 -14.93 -51.49
CA GLU A 856 10.76 -14.00 -50.84
C GLU A 856 10.65 -14.17 -49.32
N ASP A 857 10.96 -15.37 -48.79
CA ASP A 857 11.01 -15.64 -47.35
C ASP A 857 12.36 -15.26 -46.72
N GLY A 858 13.27 -14.66 -47.51
CA GLY A 858 14.54 -14.12 -47.05
C GLY A 858 15.72 -15.11 -47.10
N LYS A 859 15.52 -16.35 -47.56
CA LYS A 859 16.62 -17.31 -47.70
C LYS A 859 17.58 -16.89 -48.83
N VAL A 860 18.87 -16.90 -48.53
CA VAL A 860 19.95 -16.57 -49.46
C VAL A 860 20.74 -17.83 -49.80
N ILE A 861 20.79 -18.20 -51.08
CA ILE A 861 21.58 -19.34 -51.58
C ILE A 861 22.73 -18.81 -52.43
N THR A 862 23.91 -19.42 -52.31
CA THR A 862 25.08 -19.10 -53.12
C THR A 862 25.36 -20.24 -54.08
N THR A 863 25.62 -19.94 -55.36
CA THR A 863 25.95 -20.95 -56.35
C THR A 863 27.28 -21.65 -56.08
N ASP A 864 27.33 -22.95 -56.38
CA ASP A 864 28.55 -23.76 -56.28
C ASP A 864 29.58 -23.42 -57.36
N LYS A 865 30.72 -24.12 -57.37
CA LYS A 865 31.81 -23.92 -58.34
C LYS A 865 31.38 -24.07 -59.81
N ASP A 866 30.30 -24.80 -60.08
CA ASP A 866 29.75 -25.07 -61.41
C ASP A 866 28.47 -24.26 -61.66
N GLY A 867 28.22 -23.24 -60.84
CA GLY A 867 27.09 -22.34 -60.92
C GLY A 867 25.76 -22.90 -60.46
N LYS A 868 25.72 -24.09 -59.85
CA LYS A 868 24.47 -24.76 -59.45
C LYS A 868 23.98 -24.31 -58.08
N PHE A 869 22.66 -24.38 -57.86
CA PHE A 869 22.03 -24.15 -56.56
C PHE A 869 20.83 -25.06 -56.33
N SER A 870 20.47 -25.28 -55.05
CA SER A 870 19.26 -25.99 -54.64
C SER A 870 18.63 -25.36 -53.40
N ILE A 871 17.29 -25.42 -53.31
CA ILE A 871 16.47 -24.91 -52.23
C ILE A 871 15.53 -26.04 -51.78
N PRO A 872 15.91 -26.82 -50.76
CA PRO A 872 15.07 -27.88 -50.22
C PRO A 872 13.97 -27.32 -49.32
N ALA A 873 12.96 -28.16 -49.04
CA ALA A 873 11.88 -27.92 -48.08
C ALA A 873 11.04 -26.66 -48.36
N MET A 874 10.82 -26.36 -49.64
CA MET A 874 9.95 -25.26 -50.03
C MET A 874 8.49 -25.65 -49.81
N LYS A 875 7.70 -24.74 -49.25
CA LYS A 875 6.26 -24.97 -49.09
C LYS A 875 5.61 -25.11 -50.48
N PRO A 876 4.55 -25.90 -50.64
CA PRO A 876 3.79 -25.87 -51.87
C PRO A 876 3.17 -24.49 -52.08
N GLY A 877 3.29 -23.96 -53.29
CA GLY A 877 2.79 -22.63 -53.65
C GLY A 877 3.75 -21.83 -54.52
N ARG A 878 3.39 -20.56 -54.75
CA ARG A 878 4.16 -19.66 -55.61
C ARG A 878 5.30 -19.00 -54.83
N HIS A 879 6.52 -19.15 -55.34
CA HIS A 879 7.76 -18.61 -54.75
C HIS A 879 8.53 -17.77 -55.79
N LEU A 880 9.33 -16.82 -55.31
CA LEU A 880 10.09 -15.86 -56.12
C LEU A 880 11.58 -16.01 -55.81
N LEU A 881 12.39 -16.21 -56.85
CA LEU A 881 13.85 -16.30 -56.76
C LEU A 881 14.48 -15.10 -57.48
N ARG A 882 15.36 -14.36 -56.81
CA ARG A 882 16.03 -13.17 -57.34
C ARG A 882 17.54 -13.28 -57.28
N LEU A 883 18.23 -13.03 -58.39
CA LEU A 883 19.69 -12.96 -58.43
C LEU A 883 20.20 -11.60 -57.88
N ASP A 884 21.21 -11.64 -57.01
CA ASP A 884 21.91 -10.44 -56.51
C ASP A 884 23.07 -10.04 -57.42
N GLU A 885 22.81 -9.07 -58.30
CA GLU A 885 23.77 -8.59 -59.31
C GLU A 885 25.07 -8.05 -58.71
N ARG A 886 25.07 -7.64 -57.44
CA ARG A 886 26.30 -7.16 -56.75
C ARG A 886 27.34 -8.27 -56.59
N THR A 887 26.93 -9.51 -56.74
CA THR A 887 27.81 -10.68 -56.67
C THR A 887 28.34 -11.13 -58.03
N LEU A 888 27.88 -10.51 -59.13
CA LEU A 888 28.38 -10.79 -60.47
C LEU A 888 29.77 -10.17 -60.70
N PRO A 889 30.61 -10.77 -61.56
CA PRO A 889 31.90 -10.18 -61.95
C PRO A 889 31.73 -8.80 -62.57
N GLU A 890 32.73 -7.94 -62.38
CA GLU A 890 32.70 -6.57 -62.90
C GLU A 890 32.52 -6.53 -64.44
N GLY A 891 31.67 -5.62 -64.91
CA GLY A 891 31.35 -5.48 -66.34
C GLY A 891 30.33 -6.48 -66.88
N SER A 892 29.84 -7.40 -66.05
CA SER A 892 28.80 -8.36 -66.40
C SER A 892 27.40 -7.74 -66.42
N TYR A 893 26.49 -8.36 -67.17
CA TYR A 893 25.07 -8.03 -67.25
C TYR A 893 24.25 -9.31 -67.41
N LEU A 894 22.99 -9.25 -67.00
CA LEU A 894 22.07 -10.37 -67.11
C LEU A 894 21.55 -10.49 -68.54
N THR A 895 21.48 -11.72 -69.04
CA THR A 895 20.81 -12.07 -70.30
C THR A 895 19.46 -12.74 -70.07
N THR A 896 19.17 -13.13 -68.82
CA THR A 896 17.84 -13.61 -68.39
C THR A 896 17.22 -12.66 -67.36
N PRO A 897 15.90 -12.74 -67.09
CA PRO A 897 15.27 -11.94 -66.05
C PRO A 897 15.97 -12.08 -64.69
N LYS A 898 16.08 -10.95 -63.99
CA LYS A 898 16.65 -10.87 -62.64
C LYS A 898 15.85 -11.64 -61.59
N VAL A 899 14.56 -11.87 -61.84
CA VAL A 899 13.61 -12.53 -60.95
C VAL A 899 12.89 -13.65 -61.71
N VAL A 900 12.86 -14.84 -61.13
CA VAL A 900 12.16 -16.02 -61.64
C VAL A 900 11.11 -16.45 -60.63
N ILE A 901 9.86 -16.65 -61.07
CA ILE A 901 8.76 -17.15 -60.23
C ILE A 901 8.59 -18.64 -60.51
N ILE A 902 8.53 -19.45 -59.45
CA ILE A 902 8.29 -20.89 -59.52
C ILE A 902 7.03 -21.27 -58.72
N ASP A 903 6.31 -22.30 -59.16
CA ASP A 903 5.12 -22.82 -58.48
C ASP A 903 5.40 -24.21 -57.92
N VAL A 904 5.87 -24.24 -56.67
CA VAL A 904 6.35 -25.44 -55.97
C VAL A 904 5.18 -26.38 -55.70
N ARG A 905 5.33 -27.63 -56.15
CA ARG A 905 4.36 -28.71 -55.89
C ARG A 905 4.95 -29.71 -54.90
N PRO A 906 4.12 -30.40 -54.10
CA PRO A 906 4.61 -31.41 -53.18
C PRO A 906 5.41 -32.50 -53.92
N GLY A 907 6.62 -32.79 -53.45
CA GLY A 907 7.48 -33.88 -53.95
C GLY A 907 8.11 -33.73 -55.35
N LEU A 908 7.87 -32.63 -56.09
CA LEU A 908 8.39 -32.45 -57.46
C LEU A 908 9.51 -31.38 -57.51
N PRO A 909 10.68 -31.68 -58.10
CA PRO A 909 11.73 -30.68 -58.30
C PRO A 909 11.38 -29.71 -59.44
N LEU A 910 11.65 -28.42 -59.23
CA LEU A 910 11.46 -27.37 -60.24
C LEU A 910 12.78 -26.68 -60.56
N LYS A 911 12.95 -26.23 -61.82
CA LYS A 911 14.18 -25.65 -62.34
C LYS A 911 14.06 -24.14 -62.54
N ALA A 912 15.04 -23.36 -62.06
CA ALA A 912 15.15 -21.92 -62.28
C ALA A 912 16.60 -21.54 -62.64
N ASN A 913 16.84 -20.98 -63.82
CA ASN A 913 18.20 -20.65 -64.29
C ASN A 913 18.37 -19.15 -64.53
N PHE A 914 19.63 -18.68 -64.46
CA PHE A 914 20.01 -17.29 -64.75
C PHE A 914 21.24 -17.23 -65.69
N GLY A 915 21.10 -16.56 -66.83
CA GLY A 915 22.18 -16.28 -67.78
C GLY A 915 22.82 -14.91 -67.56
N VAL A 916 24.14 -14.85 -67.72
CA VAL A 916 24.97 -13.65 -67.50
C VAL A 916 25.99 -13.53 -68.63
N ASN A 917 26.24 -12.35 -69.18
CA ASN A 917 27.33 -12.11 -70.13
C ASN A 917 28.18 -10.89 -69.73
N THR A 918 29.32 -10.65 -70.38
CA THR A 918 30.24 -9.53 -70.10
C THR A 918 30.88 -8.99 -71.37
N ASN A 919 31.09 -7.67 -71.43
CA ASN A 919 31.82 -7.04 -72.53
C ASN A 919 33.34 -6.99 -72.29
N ALA A 920 33.80 -7.42 -71.12
CA ALA A 920 35.23 -7.53 -70.86
C ALA A 920 35.80 -8.69 -71.68
N LYS A 921 36.91 -8.44 -72.39
CA LYS A 921 37.67 -9.51 -73.06
C LYS A 921 38.19 -10.42 -71.94
N ILE A 922 37.58 -11.58 -71.77
CA ILE A 922 38.03 -12.54 -70.75
C ILE A 922 39.42 -13.00 -71.21
N ILE A 923 40.45 -12.47 -70.58
CA ILE A 923 41.82 -12.93 -70.81
C ILE A 923 41.90 -14.30 -70.18
N ASP A 924 42.25 -15.27 -71.02
CA ASP A 924 42.41 -16.66 -70.64
C ASP A 924 43.45 -16.83 -69.52
N GLU A 925 43.04 -17.66 -68.57
CA GLU A 925 43.71 -18.40 -67.51
C GLU A 925 44.87 -17.81 -66.67
N SER A 926 44.70 -18.01 -65.36
CA SER A 926 45.63 -17.81 -64.25
C SER A 926 45.90 -16.35 -63.87
N LEU A 927 45.40 -15.95 -62.69
CA LEU A 927 46.20 -15.23 -61.68
C LEU A 927 45.37 -15.03 -60.40
N SER A 928 46.00 -15.47 -59.33
CA SER A 928 45.90 -15.01 -57.95
C SER A 928 45.25 -13.64 -57.71
N LYS A 929 44.36 -13.60 -56.71
CA LYS A 929 44.01 -12.44 -55.87
C LYS A 929 43.69 -11.17 -56.66
N VAL A 930 42.46 -11.09 -57.19
CA VAL A 930 41.87 -9.81 -57.55
C VAL A 930 41.60 -9.04 -56.26
N ILE A 931 42.42 -8.03 -55.99
CA ILE A 931 42.01 -6.90 -55.14
C ILE A 931 40.94 -6.18 -55.97
N MET A 932 39.68 -6.30 -55.59
CA MET A 932 38.63 -5.42 -56.11
C MET A 932 38.84 -4.05 -55.47
N ASP A 933 39.52 -3.17 -56.19
CA ASP A 933 39.42 -1.74 -55.95
C ASP A 933 38.02 -1.34 -56.47
N VAL A 934 37.09 -1.07 -55.55
CA VAL A 934 35.76 -0.60 -55.93
C VAL A 934 35.89 0.87 -56.32
N ASP A 935 36.33 1.11 -57.55
CA ASP A 935 36.00 2.38 -58.18
C ASP A 935 34.48 2.39 -58.37
N ARG A 936 33.80 3.35 -57.74
CA ARG A 936 32.34 3.53 -57.83
C ARG A 936 31.99 4.13 -59.20
N GLY A 937 32.42 3.46 -60.26
CA GLY A 937 32.05 3.75 -61.63
C GLY A 937 30.54 3.63 -61.78
N ARG A 938 29.89 4.72 -62.22
CA ARG A 938 28.46 4.73 -62.51
C ARG A 938 28.15 3.59 -63.50
N PRO A 939 27.03 2.85 -63.33
CA PRO A 939 26.68 1.78 -64.25
C PRO A 939 26.65 2.31 -65.68
N VAL A 940 27.40 1.64 -66.56
CA VAL A 940 27.45 1.98 -67.98
C VAL A 940 26.08 1.60 -68.58
N PRO A 941 25.46 2.46 -69.42
CA PRO A 941 24.24 2.11 -70.13
C PRO A 941 24.42 0.80 -70.92
N ARG A 942 23.52 -0.17 -70.72
CA ARG A 942 23.46 -1.47 -71.39
C ARG A 942 22.10 -1.72 -72.00
N LEU A 943 22.13 -2.27 -73.20
CA LEU A 943 20.98 -2.67 -73.99
C LEU A 943 21.29 -3.98 -74.68
N SER A 944 20.46 -5.00 -74.46
CA SER A 944 20.55 -6.31 -75.12
C SER A 944 19.16 -6.85 -75.43
N VAL A 945 19.10 -7.87 -76.29
CA VAL A 945 17.88 -8.59 -76.62
C VAL A 945 18.21 -10.06 -76.67
N THR A 946 17.44 -10.88 -75.97
CA THR A 946 17.54 -12.34 -76.09
C THR A 946 16.43 -12.87 -76.98
N ALA A 947 16.75 -13.87 -77.80
CA ALA A 947 15.82 -14.48 -78.75
C ALA A 947 15.79 -15.98 -78.52
N ARG A 948 14.61 -16.54 -78.21
CA ARG A 948 14.45 -17.99 -77.98
C ARG A 948 13.19 -18.54 -78.61
N CYS A 949 13.25 -19.79 -79.03
CA CYS A 949 12.08 -20.54 -79.50
C CYS A 949 11.25 -21.05 -78.31
N LEU A 950 9.97 -20.69 -78.25
CA LEU A 950 9.05 -21.19 -77.21
C LEU A 950 8.45 -22.56 -77.57
N LYS A 951 8.79 -23.60 -76.78
CA LYS A 951 8.12 -24.91 -76.84
C LYS A 951 6.70 -24.77 -76.28
N LEU A 952 5.68 -24.68 -77.13
CA LEU A 952 4.28 -24.82 -76.70
C LEU A 952 4.02 -26.29 -76.35
N THR A 953 3.58 -26.55 -75.12
CA THR A 953 3.53 -27.86 -74.46
C THR A 953 2.45 -28.81 -74.99
N ASP A 954 2.01 -28.68 -76.25
CA ASP A 954 0.96 -29.54 -76.80
C ASP A 954 1.34 -30.16 -78.16
N GLN A 955 1.34 -31.49 -78.19
CA GLN A 955 1.99 -32.36 -79.20
C GLN A 955 1.35 -32.38 -80.61
N LYS A 956 0.69 -31.33 -81.08
CA LYS A 956 0.14 -31.29 -82.44
C LYS A 956 0.04 -29.88 -83.02
N GLN A 957 1.17 -29.23 -83.30
CA GLN A 957 1.42 -28.52 -84.56
C GLN A 957 2.94 -28.35 -84.75
N LYS A 958 3.56 -29.30 -85.47
CA LYS A 958 4.72 -28.97 -86.29
C LYS A 958 4.19 -27.95 -87.31
N GLU A 959 4.53 -26.67 -87.16
CA GLU A 959 5.29 -26.02 -88.24
C GLU A 959 5.90 -24.65 -87.95
N ASN A 960 5.52 -23.84 -86.95
CA ASN A 960 6.28 -22.62 -86.58
C ASN A 960 6.48 -22.50 -85.07
N CYS A 961 7.73 -22.37 -84.61
CA CYS A 961 8.02 -22.06 -83.21
C CYS A 961 8.04 -20.53 -83.04
N PRO A 962 7.14 -19.93 -82.24
CA PRO A 962 7.20 -18.50 -82.00
C PRO A 962 8.54 -18.14 -81.38
N ILE A 963 9.27 -17.23 -82.02
CA ILE A 963 10.49 -16.67 -81.45
C ILE A 963 10.08 -15.56 -80.49
N GLU A 964 10.38 -15.76 -79.21
CA GLU A 964 10.20 -14.77 -78.17
C GLU A 964 11.48 -13.94 -78.05
N PHE A 965 11.35 -12.64 -78.29
CA PHE A 965 12.37 -11.65 -78.01
C PHE A 965 12.06 -10.95 -76.70
N ASN A 966 13.04 -10.90 -75.80
CA ASN A 966 12.96 -10.12 -74.57
C ASN A 966 14.03 -9.04 -74.60
N ILE A 967 13.62 -7.79 -74.44
CA ILE A 967 14.55 -6.65 -74.39
C ILE A 967 15.01 -6.44 -72.96
N HIS A 968 16.31 -6.26 -72.77
CA HIS A 968 16.91 -6.00 -71.47
C HIS A 968 17.67 -4.67 -71.50
N SER A 969 17.37 -3.77 -70.56
CA SER A 969 18.14 -2.54 -70.40
C SER A 969 18.26 -2.14 -68.93
N ASN A 970 19.44 -1.66 -68.56
CA ASN A 970 19.66 -1.05 -67.24
C ASN A 970 19.41 0.47 -67.22
N TYR A 971 18.90 1.04 -68.32
CA TYR A 971 18.54 2.45 -68.46
C TYR A 971 17.17 2.65 -69.12
N SER A 972 16.28 1.65 -69.05
CA SER A 972 14.94 1.63 -69.68
C SER A 972 14.15 2.93 -69.47
N ASN A 973 14.21 3.51 -68.27
CA ASN A 973 13.55 4.78 -67.93
C ASN A 973 13.93 6.00 -68.81
N PHE A 974 15.04 5.95 -69.56
CA PHE A 974 15.49 7.03 -70.45
C PHE A 974 15.18 6.78 -71.94
N ILE A 975 14.56 5.64 -72.25
CA ILE A 975 14.12 5.28 -73.59
C ILE A 975 12.69 5.81 -73.75
N GLU A 976 12.41 6.55 -74.82
CA GLU A 976 11.06 7.01 -75.16
C GLU A 976 10.39 6.03 -76.13
N LYS A 977 11.18 5.46 -77.04
CA LYS A 977 10.72 4.54 -78.08
C LYS A 977 11.79 3.50 -78.37
N TRP A 978 11.39 2.27 -78.68
CA TRP A 978 12.29 1.23 -79.14
C TRP A 978 11.79 0.59 -80.44
N GLU A 979 12.72 0.02 -81.20
CA GLU A 979 12.48 -0.57 -82.51
C GLU A 979 13.42 -1.77 -82.71
N LEU A 980 12.86 -2.99 -82.71
CA LEU A 980 13.56 -4.24 -82.97
C LEU A 980 13.36 -4.65 -84.44
N GLU A 981 14.44 -4.60 -85.21
CA GLU A 981 14.48 -5.04 -86.59
C GLU A 981 14.91 -6.51 -86.68
N ILE A 982 14.21 -7.29 -87.47
CA ILE A 982 14.61 -8.62 -87.92
C ILE A 982 15.11 -8.50 -89.35
N ILE A 983 16.29 -9.05 -89.60
CA ILE A 983 17.08 -8.87 -90.80
C ILE A 983 17.38 -10.24 -91.39
N GLU A 984 17.01 -10.47 -92.65
CA GLU A 984 17.46 -11.65 -93.38
C GLU A 984 18.94 -11.49 -93.73
N LYS A 985 19.78 -12.39 -93.23
CA LYS A 985 21.25 -12.27 -93.25
C LYS A 985 21.81 -12.28 -94.67
N GLU A 986 21.26 -13.11 -95.56
CA GLU A 986 21.78 -13.26 -96.93
C GLU A 986 21.45 -12.06 -97.82
N SER A 987 20.28 -11.46 -97.66
CA SER A 987 19.82 -10.31 -98.47
C SER A 987 20.15 -8.96 -97.82
N GLY A 988 20.36 -8.94 -96.50
CA GLY A 988 20.51 -7.74 -95.69
C GLY A 988 19.21 -6.94 -95.53
N ALA A 989 18.06 -7.47 -96.00
CA ALA A 989 16.78 -6.79 -95.93
C ALA A 989 16.18 -6.88 -94.52
N VAL A 990 15.67 -5.75 -94.01
CA VAL A 990 14.82 -5.74 -92.81
C VAL A 990 13.46 -6.32 -93.21
N ILE A 991 13.14 -7.50 -92.70
CA ILE A 991 11.93 -8.26 -93.05
C ILE A 991 10.77 -8.00 -92.09
N LYS A 992 11.09 -7.63 -90.84
CA LYS A 992 10.10 -7.30 -89.81
C LYS A 992 10.68 -6.27 -88.87
N THR A 993 9.82 -5.37 -88.41
CA THR A 993 10.17 -4.40 -87.39
C THR A 993 9.09 -4.40 -86.32
N PHE A 994 9.50 -4.59 -85.08
CA PHE A 994 8.66 -4.42 -83.89
C PHE A 994 9.04 -3.10 -83.23
N GLY A 995 8.08 -2.43 -82.61
CA GLY A 995 8.38 -1.20 -81.89
C GLY A 995 7.35 -0.93 -80.82
N GLY A 996 7.80 -0.21 -79.81
CA GLY A 996 7.00 0.16 -78.66
C GLY A 996 7.62 1.35 -77.95
N ASP A 997 7.07 1.68 -76.80
CA ASP A 997 7.62 2.68 -75.90
C ASP A 997 8.15 2.02 -74.62
N VAL A 998 8.63 2.83 -73.68
CA VAL A 998 9.19 2.32 -72.42
C VAL A 998 8.23 1.42 -71.63
N SER A 999 6.92 1.65 -71.75
CA SER A 999 5.91 0.90 -71.00
C SER A 999 5.73 -0.53 -71.52
N THR A 1000 6.09 -0.77 -72.78
CA THR A 1000 6.00 -2.09 -73.42
C THR A 1000 7.38 -2.70 -73.66
N MET A 1001 8.43 -2.16 -73.03
CA MET A 1001 9.81 -2.58 -73.29
C MET A 1001 10.14 -3.93 -72.65
N ASP A 1002 9.54 -4.24 -71.49
CA ASP A 1002 9.71 -5.52 -70.80
C ASP A 1002 8.67 -6.57 -71.26
N ASP A 1003 7.77 -6.22 -72.19
CA ASP A 1003 6.79 -7.16 -72.74
C ASP A 1003 7.49 -8.12 -73.72
N PRO A 1004 7.24 -9.43 -73.63
CA PRO A 1004 7.81 -10.39 -74.57
C PRO A 1004 7.25 -10.15 -75.98
N ILE A 1005 8.14 -10.08 -76.97
CA ILE A 1005 7.80 -9.83 -78.36
C ILE A 1005 7.80 -11.17 -79.10
N TYR A 1006 6.68 -11.55 -79.69
CA TYR A 1006 6.57 -12.79 -80.43
C TYR A 1006 6.67 -12.56 -81.94
N TRP A 1007 7.51 -13.35 -82.60
CA TRP A 1007 7.62 -13.40 -84.04
C TRP A 1007 7.43 -14.82 -84.56
N GLU A 1008 6.42 -14.99 -85.41
CA GLU A 1008 6.03 -16.30 -85.96
C GLU A 1008 6.19 -16.35 -87.49
N ASP A 1009 6.50 -15.22 -88.15
CA ASP A 1009 6.50 -15.07 -89.61
C ASP A 1009 7.90 -15.28 -90.22
N TYR A 1010 8.51 -16.46 -90.06
CA TYR A 1010 9.86 -16.75 -90.58
C TYR A 1010 9.91 -18.00 -91.49
N GLU A 1011 10.78 -17.97 -92.49
CA GLU A 1011 11.10 -19.15 -93.32
C GLU A 1011 12.31 -19.90 -92.73
N LYS A 1012 12.16 -21.20 -92.42
CA LYS A 1012 13.15 -22.01 -91.68
C LYS A 1012 14.51 -22.15 -92.35
N ASP A 1013 14.57 -22.04 -93.67
CA ASP A 1013 15.80 -22.30 -94.45
C ASP A 1013 16.68 -21.04 -94.63
N LYS A 1014 16.27 -19.91 -94.02
CA LYS A 1014 16.97 -18.63 -94.08
C LYS A 1014 17.58 -18.27 -92.73
N HIS A 1015 18.69 -17.53 -92.75
CA HIS A 1015 19.33 -17.07 -91.53
C HIS A 1015 18.87 -15.66 -91.21
N TYR A 1016 18.48 -15.44 -89.95
CA TYR A 1016 18.02 -14.14 -89.50
C TYR A 1016 18.92 -13.58 -88.42
N GLU A 1017 19.07 -12.26 -88.42
CA GLU A 1017 19.69 -11.49 -87.36
C GLU A 1017 18.67 -10.50 -86.79
N HIS A 1018 18.80 -10.13 -85.51
CA HIS A 1018 18.00 -9.08 -84.91
C HIS A 1018 18.87 -7.91 -84.48
N ARG A 1019 18.32 -6.70 -84.57
CA ARG A 1019 18.98 -5.46 -84.16
C ARG A 1019 17.98 -4.55 -83.47
N LEU A 1020 18.29 -4.13 -82.24
CA LEU A 1020 17.44 -3.21 -81.49
C LEU A 1020 18.00 -1.79 -81.57
N THR A 1021 17.14 -0.84 -81.88
CA THR A 1021 17.40 0.60 -81.80
C THR A 1021 16.47 1.22 -80.76
N VAL A 1022 17.02 1.97 -79.81
CA VAL A 1022 16.24 2.70 -78.81
C VAL A 1022 16.48 4.18 -78.98
N TYR A 1023 15.43 4.97 -78.83
CA TYR A 1023 15.41 6.41 -79.01
C TYR A 1023 15.09 7.08 -77.68
N GLY A 1024 15.87 8.09 -77.32
CA GLY A 1024 15.61 8.97 -76.17
C GLY A 1024 15.26 10.39 -76.61
N ALA A 1025 15.00 11.24 -75.62
CA ALA A 1025 14.62 12.63 -75.84
C ALA A 1025 15.60 13.40 -76.76
N LYS A 1026 15.06 14.23 -77.65
CA LYS A 1026 15.80 15.09 -78.61
C LYS A 1026 16.52 14.35 -79.75
N GLY A 1027 16.05 13.14 -80.11
CA GLY A 1027 16.51 12.42 -81.31
C GLY A 1027 17.83 11.67 -81.14
N ARG A 1028 18.28 11.46 -79.90
CA ARG A 1028 19.41 10.56 -79.60
C ARG A 1028 18.95 9.11 -79.70
N HIS A 1029 19.78 8.23 -80.22
CA HIS A 1029 19.50 6.80 -80.25
C HIS A 1029 20.72 5.98 -79.84
N ASP A 1030 20.47 4.81 -79.27
CA ASP A 1030 21.46 3.75 -79.02
C ASP A 1030 21.01 2.50 -79.79
N GLN A 1031 21.96 1.70 -80.27
CA GLN A 1031 21.67 0.59 -81.15
C GLN A 1031 22.56 -0.62 -80.82
N THR A 1032 21.94 -1.79 -80.68
CA THR A 1032 22.69 -3.04 -80.54
C THR A 1032 23.36 -3.42 -81.86
N ARG A 1033 24.38 -4.28 -81.81
CA ARG A 1033 24.86 -4.95 -83.03
C ARG A 1033 23.78 -5.92 -83.53
N ALA A 1034 23.83 -6.25 -84.81
CA ALA A 1034 23.00 -7.34 -85.35
C ALA A 1034 23.50 -8.68 -84.75
N GLN A 1035 22.59 -9.41 -84.11
CA GLN A 1035 22.85 -10.68 -83.43
C GLN A 1035 22.09 -11.81 -84.14
N LYS A 1036 22.71 -12.98 -84.30
CA LYS A 1036 22.10 -14.11 -85.02
C LYS A 1036 20.99 -14.75 -84.18
N ILE A 1037 19.85 -15.06 -84.80
CA ILE A 1037 18.78 -15.86 -84.18
C ILE A 1037 19.14 -17.34 -84.36
N ASN A 1038 19.35 -18.06 -83.24
CA ASN A 1038 19.60 -19.50 -83.25
C ASN A 1038 18.29 -20.28 -83.05
N PHE A 1039 18.09 -21.33 -83.84
CA PHE A 1039 16.87 -22.14 -83.87
C PHE A 1039 17.04 -23.54 -83.26
N ASP A 1040 18.21 -23.86 -82.68
CA ASP A 1040 18.49 -25.22 -82.19
C ASP A 1040 17.70 -25.54 -80.91
N ILE A 1041 16.96 -26.65 -80.97
CA ILE A 1041 16.24 -27.27 -79.86
C ILE A 1041 17.03 -28.54 -79.50
N GLU A 1042 17.78 -28.53 -78.40
CA GLU A 1042 18.27 -29.79 -77.83
C GLU A 1042 17.06 -30.58 -77.28
N ASP A 1043 16.83 -31.76 -77.85
CA ASP A 1043 15.88 -32.74 -77.32
C ASP A 1043 16.52 -33.43 -76.10
N ASP A 1044 16.28 -32.88 -74.92
CA ASP A 1044 16.61 -33.49 -73.63
C ASP A 1044 15.67 -34.69 -73.34
N ASP A 1045 15.91 -35.79 -74.06
CA ASP A 1045 15.26 -37.10 -73.90
C ASP A 1045 16.17 -38.08 -73.12
N ASP A 1046 16.99 -37.61 -72.17
CA ASP A 1046 17.85 -38.48 -71.37
C ASP A 1046 17.70 -38.25 -69.86
N PHE A 1047 16.68 -38.90 -69.29
CA PHE A 1047 16.76 -39.48 -67.95
C PHE A 1047 16.19 -40.89 -68.00
N SER A 1048 16.94 -41.79 -68.64
CA SER A 1048 16.73 -43.23 -68.50
C SER A 1048 17.19 -43.68 -67.10
N VAL A 1049 16.28 -44.32 -66.37
CA VAL A 1049 16.56 -45.04 -65.12
C VAL A 1049 17.12 -46.42 -65.49
N SER A 1050 18.28 -46.79 -64.96
CA SER A 1050 18.72 -48.20 -64.92
C SER A 1050 19.20 -48.59 -63.53
N GLU A 1051 18.46 -49.51 -62.90
CA GLU A 1051 18.92 -50.33 -61.77
C GLU A 1051 19.92 -51.39 -62.25
N ASN A 1052 21.06 -51.54 -61.56
CA ASN A 1052 21.39 -52.77 -60.83
C ASN A 1052 22.79 -52.77 -60.17
N HIS A 1053 22.79 -53.20 -58.90
CA HIS A 1053 23.82 -53.97 -58.17
C HIS A 1053 25.21 -53.36 -57.81
N LEU A 1054 25.34 -53.11 -56.51
CA LEU A 1054 26.48 -53.25 -55.58
C LEU A 1054 27.83 -53.77 -56.13
N GLU A 1055 28.94 -53.07 -55.83
CA GLU A 1055 30.25 -53.71 -55.59
C GLU A 1055 31.23 -52.88 -54.73
N GLN A 1056 32.06 -53.60 -53.96
CA GLN A 1056 33.07 -53.16 -52.97
C GLN A 1056 34.26 -52.41 -53.60
N GLN A 1057 34.90 -51.49 -52.86
CA GLN A 1057 36.28 -51.08 -53.15
C GLN A 1057 37.19 -50.97 -51.93
N SER A 1058 38.44 -51.41 -52.12
CA SER A 1058 39.54 -51.46 -51.15
C SER A 1058 40.40 -50.20 -51.27
N ILE A 1059 40.91 -49.67 -50.15
CA ILE A 1059 41.81 -48.49 -50.16
C ILE A 1059 43.18 -48.89 -49.59
N PHE A 1060 44.24 -48.42 -50.24
CA PHE A 1060 45.65 -48.62 -49.86
C PHE A 1060 46.21 -47.36 -49.20
N ILE A 1061 46.83 -47.50 -48.02
CA ILE A 1061 47.69 -46.47 -47.42
C ILE A 1061 48.94 -47.17 -46.87
N GLY A 1062 50.13 -46.73 -47.28
CA GLY A 1062 51.39 -47.12 -46.65
C GLY A 1062 51.91 -48.54 -46.92
N GLY A 1063 51.48 -49.21 -48.00
CA GLY A 1063 52.05 -50.49 -48.43
C GLY A 1063 51.40 -51.75 -47.84
N GLU A 1064 50.34 -51.62 -47.03
CA GLU A 1064 49.50 -52.75 -46.59
C GLU A 1064 48.04 -52.58 -47.02
N THR A 1065 47.39 -53.71 -47.36
CA THR A 1065 45.98 -53.80 -47.75
C THR A 1065 45.13 -54.19 -46.54
N ILE A 1066 44.15 -53.36 -46.15
CA ILE A 1066 43.18 -53.69 -45.09
C ILE A 1066 41.80 -53.92 -45.72
N LYS A 1067 41.14 -55.03 -45.35
CA LYS A 1067 39.74 -55.36 -45.70
C LYS A 1067 38.83 -55.06 -44.50
N VAL A 1068 37.82 -54.21 -44.65
CA VAL A 1068 36.82 -53.93 -43.59
C VAL A 1068 35.40 -53.99 -44.16
N ARG A 1069 34.48 -54.66 -43.44
CA ARG A 1069 33.03 -54.64 -43.66
C ARG A 1069 32.44 -53.39 -43.01
N VAL A 1070 31.67 -52.58 -43.74
CA VAL A 1070 30.99 -51.40 -43.20
C VAL A 1070 29.58 -51.79 -42.72
N PRO A 1071 29.22 -51.58 -41.44
CA PRO A 1071 27.83 -51.66 -40.96
C PRO A 1071 27.07 -50.35 -41.22
N GLN A 1072 25.74 -50.48 -41.29
CA GLN A 1072 24.76 -49.42 -41.56
C GLN A 1072 24.81 -48.24 -40.58
N GLU A 1073 24.20 -47.14 -41.03
CA GLU A 1073 23.76 -45.97 -40.25
C GLU A 1073 23.12 -46.40 -38.91
N GLY A 1074 23.65 -45.90 -37.79
CA GLY A 1074 23.21 -46.25 -36.42
C GLY A 1074 24.22 -46.97 -35.51
N SER A 1075 25.50 -46.58 -35.49
CA SER A 1075 26.48 -47.11 -34.52
C SER A 1075 26.94 -46.03 -33.51
N VAL A 1076 26.91 -46.40 -32.23
CA VAL A 1076 27.18 -45.57 -31.02
C VAL A 1076 28.67 -45.25 -30.84
N VAL A 1077 29.01 -44.02 -30.46
CA VAL A 1077 30.35 -43.63 -29.98
C VAL A 1077 30.37 -43.63 -28.45
N LYS A 1078 31.29 -44.40 -27.85
CA LYS A 1078 31.60 -44.43 -26.42
C LYS A 1078 32.83 -43.58 -26.12
N VAL A 1079 32.80 -42.77 -25.07
CA VAL A 1079 34.00 -42.11 -24.54
C VAL A 1079 34.33 -42.70 -23.16
N VAL A 1080 35.53 -43.25 -23.04
CA VAL A 1080 36.07 -43.88 -21.82
C VAL A 1080 37.29 -43.10 -21.34
N ARG A 1081 37.49 -42.99 -20.02
CA ARG A 1081 38.73 -42.46 -19.40
C ARG A 1081 39.29 -43.51 -18.43
N GLY A 1082 40.22 -44.35 -18.88
CA GLY A 1082 40.64 -45.54 -18.11
C GLY A 1082 39.53 -46.58 -18.01
N GLU A 1083 39.47 -47.39 -16.95
CA GLU A 1083 38.50 -48.51 -16.81
C GLU A 1083 37.09 -48.12 -16.29
N LYS A 1084 36.63 -46.86 -16.40
CA LYS A 1084 35.23 -46.50 -16.09
C LYS A 1084 34.59 -45.54 -17.13
N GLU A 1085 33.29 -45.78 -17.39
CA GLU A 1085 32.42 -45.14 -18.39
C GLU A 1085 31.47 -44.10 -17.72
N TYR A 1086 31.23 -42.92 -18.35
CA TYR A 1086 30.51 -41.80 -17.69
C TYR A 1086 29.23 -41.25 -18.38
N ALA A 1087 28.94 -41.46 -19.67
CA ALA A 1087 27.61 -41.25 -20.28
C ALA A 1087 27.61 -41.46 -21.82
N SER A 1088 26.41 -41.69 -22.40
CA SER A 1088 26.13 -41.89 -23.83
C SER A 1088 25.00 -40.94 -24.29
N LEU A 1089 25.18 -40.21 -25.39
CA LEU A 1089 24.16 -39.37 -26.06
C LEU A 1089 24.14 -39.69 -27.56
N GLU A 1090 22.95 -39.85 -28.14
CA GLU A 1090 22.74 -40.06 -29.59
C GLU A 1090 22.52 -38.73 -30.34
N PRO A 1091 22.78 -38.67 -31.67
CA PRO A 1091 23.09 -37.42 -32.36
C PRO A 1091 21.87 -36.72 -33.02
N ALA A 1092 21.73 -35.42 -32.78
CA ALA A 1092 21.00 -34.49 -33.63
C ALA A 1092 21.84 -34.14 -34.88
N ARG A 1093 21.20 -34.06 -36.07
CA ARG A 1093 21.81 -33.47 -37.28
C ARG A 1093 21.31 -32.05 -37.49
N TYR A 1094 22.24 -31.15 -37.80
CA TYR A 1094 22.05 -29.76 -38.21
C TYR A 1094 21.78 -29.62 -39.73
N ASN A 1095 21.16 -28.51 -40.13
CA ASN A 1095 21.35 -27.86 -41.43
C ASN A 1095 21.66 -26.35 -41.24
N SER A 1096 22.57 -25.85 -42.08
CA SER A 1096 23.13 -24.49 -42.21
C SER A 1096 22.06 -23.42 -42.51
N ASP A 1097 21.91 -22.30 -41.81
CA ASP A 1097 22.90 -21.36 -41.26
C ASP A 1097 22.53 -20.85 -39.84
N THR A 1098 23.51 -20.91 -38.94
CA THR A 1098 23.73 -20.17 -37.67
C THR A 1098 22.53 -19.65 -36.86
N GLU A 1099 22.06 -20.47 -35.90
CA GLU A 1099 21.62 -20.05 -34.56
C GLU A 1099 21.73 -21.27 -33.61
N PHE A 1100 22.28 -21.07 -32.41
CA PHE A 1100 22.38 -22.10 -31.36
C PHE A 1100 21.12 -22.06 -30.50
N THR A 1101 20.51 -23.21 -30.20
CA THR A 1101 19.52 -23.33 -29.12
C THR A 1101 20.19 -23.73 -27.81
N ASP A 1102 19.84 -23.00 -26.75
CA ASP A 1102 20.05 -23.15 -25.30
C ASP A 1102 20.82 -24.37 -24.77
N VAL A 1103 21.79 -24.11 -23.89
CA VAL A 1103 22.44 -25.13 -23.04
C VAL A 1103 22.30 -24.70 -21.58
N ILE A 1104 21.54 -25.48 -20.80
CA ILE A 1104 21.44 -25.31 -19.35
C ILE A 1104 22.61 -26.04 -18.69
N LEU A 1105 23.45 -25.32 -17.94
CA LEU A 1105 24.52 -25.90 -17.13
C LEU A 1105 24.06 -26.03 -15.67
N PRO A 1106 24.27 -27.18 -15.01
CA PRO A 1106 23.93 -27.34 -13.58
C PRO A 1106 24.86 -26.49 -12.68
N SER A 1107 24.50 -26.22 -11.43
CA SER A 1107 25.33 -25.39 -10.54
C SER A 1107 26.67 -26.05 -10.21
N GLY A 1108 27.74 -25.25 -10.11
CA GLY A 1108 29.11 -25.75 -9.92
C GLY A 1108 30.22 -24.77 -10.30
N GLU A 1109 31.47 -25.15 -10.02
CA GLU A 1109 32.67 -24.42 -10.48
C GLU A 1109 33.08 -24.88 -11.88
N TYR A 1110 33.05 -23.97 -12.84
CA TYR A 1110 33.40 -24.23 -14.22
C TYR A 1110 34.66 -23.46 -14.62
N LYS A 1111 35.52 -24.12 -15.42
CA LYS A 1111 36.77 -23.52 -15.90
C LYS A 1111 36.63 -23.14 -17.36
N VAL A 1112 36.69 -21.85 -17.65
CA VAL A 1112 36.70 -21.36 -19.01
C VAL A 1112 38.14 -21.07 -19.43
N VAL A 1113 38.53 -21.60 -20.59
CA VAL A 1113 39.88 -21.47 -21.13
C VAL A 1113 39.79 -20.83 -22.50
N ARG A 1114 40.42 -19.67 -22.67
CA ARG A 1114 40.52 -18.98 -23.96
C ARG A 1114 41.75 -19.49 -24.71
N VAL A 1115 41.58 -19.94 -25.95
CA VAL A 1115 42.66 -20.43 -26.80
C VAL A 1115 42.65 -19.63 -28.09
N GLU A 1116 43.75 -18.95 -28.38
CA GLU A 1116 43.97 -18.22 -29.63
C GLU A 1116 45.22 -18.78 -30.31
N ASN A 1117 45.12 -19.09 -31.61
CA ASN A 1117 46.18 -19.70 -32.41
C ASN A 1117 46.81 -20.97 -31.79
N GLY A 1118 45.98 -21.81 -31.16
CA GLY A 1118 46.41 -23.10 -30.62
C GLY A 1118 47.20 -23.05 -29.31
N LYS A 1119 47.33 -21.88 -28.66
CA LYS A 1119 47.82 -21.77 -27.29
C LYS A 1119 46.81 -21.07 -26.37
N VAL A 1120 46.71 -21.56 -25.14
CA VAL A 1120 45.83 -21.01 -24.11
C VAL A 1120 46.28 -19.59 -23.76
N SER A 1121 45.48 -18.59 -24.08
CA SER A 1121 45.78 -17.17 -23.83
C SER A 1121 45.12 -16.61 -22.57
N GLY A 1122 44.24 -17.36 -21.90
CA GLY A 1122 43.72 -16.98 -20.58
C GLY A 1122 42.86 -18.06 -19.92
N ARG A 1123 42.85 -18.10 -18.59
CA ARG A 1123 41.92 -18.92 -17.79
C ARG A 1123 41.19 -18.05 -16.79
N GLN A 1124 39.89 -18.28 -16.68
CA GLN A 1124 39.07 -17.70 -15.63
C GLN A 1124 38.14 -18.77 -15.08
N ASP A 1125 38.15 -18.90 -13.75
CA ASP A 1125 37.26 -19.81 -13.03
C ASP A 1125 35.98 -19.02 -12.71
N ILE A 1126 34.83 -19.57 -13.08
CA ILE A 1126 33.51 -18.94 -12.88
C ILE A 1126 32.71 -19.84 -11.94
N LYS A 1127 32.08 -19.21 -10.95
CA LYS A 1127 31.28 -19.87 -9.93
C LYS A 1127 29.84 -19.41 -10.07
N ILE A 1128 28.96 -20.32 -10.45
CA ILE A 1128 27.53 -20.05 -10.65
C ILE A 1128 26.80 -20.56 -9.40
N GLY A 1129 26.18 -19.63 -8.66
CA GLY A 1129 25.34 -19.95 -7.50
C GLY A 1129 23.93 -20.36 -7.92
N ASP A 1130 23.21 -21.01 -7.01
CA ASP A 1130 21.92 -21.67 -7.32
C ASP A 1130 20.80 -20.71 -7.75
N ASP A 1131 20.95 -19.40 -7.52
CA ASP A 1131 19.93 -18.37 -7.78
C ASP A 1131 20.23 -17.43 -8.98
N TYR A 1132 21.23 -17.74 -9.81
CA TYR A 1132 21.58 -16.89 -10.97
C TYR A 1132 21.39 -17.60 -12.32
N LEU A 1133 20.60 -16.97 -13.19
CA LEU A 1133 20.48 -17.30 -14.61
C LEU A 1133 21.34 -16.32 -15.41
N PHE A 1134 22.31 -16.80 -16.18
CA PHE A 1134 23.16 -15.93 -17.01
C PHE A 1134 22.74 -16.07 -18.48
N PHE A 1135 22.28 -14.98 -19.09
CA PHE A 1135 22.04 -14.88 -20.53
C PHE A 1135 23.10 -14.00 -21.18
N VAL A 1136 23.49 -14.35 -22.41
CA VAL A 1136 24.17 -13.42 -23.33
C VAL A 1136 23.21 -13.18 -24.48
N ALA A 1137 22.56 -12.01 -24.50
CA ALA A 1137 21.65 -11.62 -25.58
C ALA A 1137 22.30 -10.58 -26.48
N MET A 1138 22.01 -10.62 -27.79
CA MET A 1138 22.17 -9.45 -28.65
C MET A 1138 20.91 -9.21 -29.51
N GLY A 1139 20.08 -8.25 -29.07
CA GLY A 1139 19.76 -7.11 -29.93
C GLY A 1139 18.44 -6.31 -29.74
N ASP A 1140 18.37 -5.22 -30.53
CA ASP A 1140 17.40 -4.18 -30.90
C ASP A 1140 15.92 -4.23 -30.43
N ALA A 1141 15.68 -3.68 -29.24
CA ALA A 1141 14.63 -2.67 -29.00
C ALA A 1141 15.20 -1.54 -28.13
N LYS A 1142 14.93 -0.27 -28.46
CA LYS A 1142 15.47 0.90 -27.73
C LYS A 1142 14.79 1.04 -26.37
N MET A 1143 15.54 0.88 -25.29
CA MET A 1143 15.12 1.27 -23.94
C MET A 1143 15.87 2.51 -23.48
N GLY A 1144 15.16 3.47 -22.90
CA GLY A 1144 15.73 4.68 -22.31
C GLY A 1144 15.94 4.51 -20.80
N TYR A 1145 16.93 5.22 -20.25
CA TYR A 1145 17.21 5.29 -18.81
C TYR A 1145 16.88 6.69 -18.29
N THR A 1146 15.94 6.79 -17.35
CA THR A 1146 15.61 8.07 -16.68
C THR A 1146 16.51 8.26 -15.46
N THR A 1147 17.30 9.33 -15.45
CA THR A 1147 18.27 9.63 -14.37
C THR A 1147 17.63 10.00 -13.03
N THR A 1148 16.31 10.17 -12.97
CA THR A 1148 15.58 10.55 -11.75
C THR A 1148 15.08 9.35 -10.93
N THR A 1149 14.82 8.20 -11.56
CA THR A 1149 14.17 7.03 -10.92
C THR A 1149 14.95 5.71 -11.03
N GLY A 1150 15.91 5.60 -11.96
CA GLY A 1150 16.78 4.43 -12.08
C GLY A 1150 16.13 3.17 -12.68
N ASN A 1151 14.88 3.25 -13.15
CA ASN A 1151 14.17 2.16 -13.83
C ASN A 1151 14.24 2.29 -15.37
N ILE A 1152 13.91 1.20 -16.05
CA ILE A 1152 13.89 1.06 -17.51
C ILE A 1152 12.44 1.14 -18.00
N GLU A 1153 12.10 2.08 -18.88
CA GLU A 1153 10.74 2.26 -19.44
C GLU A 1153 10.75 2.57 -20.97
N PRO A 1154 9.60 2.44 -21.68
CA PRO A 1154 9.46 2.77 -23.09
C PRO A 1154 9.60 4.28 -23.36
N ALA A 1155 10.44 4.67 -24.31
CA ALA A 1155 10.75 6.08 -24.60
C ALA A 1155 9.50 6.90 -25.04
N GLN A 1156 9.29 8.06 -24.40
CA GLN A 1156 8.26 9.04 -24.75
C GLN A 1156 8.79 10.09 -25.75
N PRO A 1157 7.93 10.82 -26.48
CA PRO A 1157 8.31 11.63 -27.65
C PRO A 1157 9.23 12.84 -27.39
N ASP A 1158 9.45 13.24 -26.14
CA ASP A 1158 10.13 14.47 -25.74
C ASP A 1158 11.46 14.27 -24.98
N ASP A 1159 11.92 13.03 -24.79
CA ASP A 1159 13.22 12.79 -24.16
C ASP A 1159 14.39 13.12 -25.10
N SER A 1160 15.18 14.12 -24.72
CA SER A 1160 16.34 14.58 -25.50
C SER A 1160 17.49 13.58 -25.44
N PHE A 1161 17.66 12.78 -26.50
CA PHE A 1161 18.80 11.88 -26.66
C PHE A 1161 20.09 12.62 -27.08
N ARG A 1162 21.23 12.19 -26.52
CA ARG A 1162 22.57 12.47 -27.08
C ARG A 1162 23.20 11.19 -27.61
N ASP A 1163 23.85 11.38 -28.74
CA ASP A 1163 24.23 10.43 -29.78
C ASP A 1163 25.25 9.37 -29.34
N GLY A 1164 24.99 8.12 -29.71
CA GLY A 1164 25.90 7.01 -29.50
C GLY A 1164 25.30 5.67 -29.90
N PHE A 1165 25.50 5.30 -31.16
CA PHE A 1165 25.34 3.97 -31.77
C PHE A 1165 23.96 3.58 -32.35
N TYR A 1166 23.82 3.77 -33.67
CA TYR A 1166 22.97 2.96 -34.57
C TYR A 1166 23.60 2.83 -35.97
N ASN A 1167 23.65 1.60 -36.52
CA ASN A 1167 23.32 1.15 -37.89
C ASN A 1167 23.84 -0.31 -38.05
N GLU A 1168 23.13 -1.37 -38.46
CA GLU A 1168 21.94 -1.56 -39.29
C GLU A 1168 21.22 -2.86 -38.85
N GLY A 1169 19.96 -2.74 -38.39
CA GLY A 1169 19.21 -3.83 -37.77
C GLY A 1169 19.08 -5.11 -38.60
N ARG A 1170 19.56 -6.21 -38.02
CA ARG A 1170 18.97 -7.56 -38.05
C ARG A 1170 19.37 -8.25 -36.75
N LEU A 1171 18.37 -8.49 -35.89
CA LEU A 1171 18.52 -9.41 -34.78
C LEU A 1171 18.39 -10.84 -35.26
N ALA A 1172 19.37 -11.62 -34.85
CA ALA A 1172 19.24 -13.01 -34.48
C ALA A 1172 18.48 -13.12 -33.14
N TYR A 1173 17.77 -14.23 -32.94
CA TYR A 1173 17.18 -14.60 -31.63
C TYR A 1173 18.26 -14.95 -30.60
#